data_AF-A0A5C8NJK3-F1
#
_entry.id   AF-A0A5C8NJK3-F1
#
_cell.length_a   1.000
_cell.length_b   1.000
_cell.length_c   1.000
_cell.angle_alpha   90.00
_cell.angle_beta   90.00
_cell.angle_gamma   90.00
#
_symmetry.space_group_name_H-M   'P 1'
#
loop_
_entity.id
_entity.type
_entity.pdbx_description
1 polymer ?
#
loop_
_entity_poly.entity_id
_entity_poly.type
_entity_poly.pdbx_seq_one_letter_code
_entity_poly.pdbx_strand_id
1 'polypeptide(L)'
;MTSPGHSPPRPKGAWSDASSYLTAGAIAAATENEPEPSSDRSEDSSTDEEPEPSANDSDAKVERAARDAEQAAEREAWEAERAAEREAHEAEKAAQREARDAEKVAQAAAQAAARDEARAAKEAEKAARREAKAQQKAEQAQAKAAARAERAEARAAKAAAREEARVAKAAAREQKLIAKEEARERRRQGEAAAPVEDLTETTRSHRRDRDEIDEVDEPEVTDAPPIESVMAAATALLSASSRVDDDVSTDDEVVDEAGVEEVEDVDVLEDTGSTAVIPADVVDDVPDEATDESPSAADLRRQRAAARQAGRREREEARAAAGAARAEAKEEARRRRAVEKAERRASHDEDHQDDGVTDDVADVATAAAAVAAPSAEERAAARAERDAAKERAKANRQDEKARRRAERDEAKAAKAEAKRQARAEAKGRKARTAAERAAASEAAAAQRAEEKAARDAEKAKAAEEKAARQAEEKAAREAEKARAAEEKAARDAEQAKVDEERAAREAEEQAAREAEQAKADEEKAAREAEEKAAREAEEQAAREAEDKAAREAEEQAARDAAAAEAAAAATEQVEPEPVADPDRDDDTALVPAVEDMPARYTWTSPAETTRSTSTAVDDVPEPPSLPKEKRKVNGRTVVSAIAGLVGIVGLICSVVLAVGALLVALGAEAGNAIYDPVSSMCDALVGPLKDVFDFSGANAATKEAFLAWGVGALIYLVISLVGQALQRSSAQE
;
A
#
# COMPACT_ATOMS: atom_id res chain seq x y z
N MET A 1 -24.46 7.13 61.06
CA MET A 1 -25.73 6.53 60.58
C MET A 1 -25.55 6.22 59.10
N THR A 2 -25.32 4.94 58.83
CA THR A 2 -25.48 4.16 57.59
C THR A 2 -25.58 4.85 56.21
N SER A 3 -24.56 4.60 55.38
CA SER A 3 -24.55 4.75 53.91
C SER A 3 -25.51 3.76 53.22
N PRO A 4 -26.09 4.10 52.04
CA PRO A 4 -26.64 3.11 51.13
C PRO A 4 -25.69 2.86 49.94
N GLY A 5 -25.32 1.59 49.79
CA GLY A 5 -24.42 1.08 48.76
C GLY A 5 -25.02 1.04 47.35
N HIS A 6 -24.14 1.21 46.37
CA HIS A 6 -24.40 0.90 44.96
C HIS A 6 -23.89 -0.51 44.66
N SER A 7 -24.80 -1.37 44.19
CA SER A 7 -24.50 -2.70 43.66
C SER A 7 -24.03 -2.62 42.20
N PRO A 8 -23.04 -3.40 41.76
CA PRO A 8 -22.75 -3.57 40.34
C PRO A 8 -23.67 -4.61 39.68
N PRO A 9 -23.92 -4.52 38.36
CA PRO A 9 -24.85 -5.40 37.64
C PRO A 9 -24.25 -6.78 37.37
N ARG A 10 -25.09 -7.80 37.57
CA ARG A 10 -24.83 -9.20 37.20
C ARG A 10 -24.97 -9.40 35.68
N PRO A 11 -24.05 -10.12 35.00
CA PRO A 11 -24.33 -10.65 33.67
C PRO A 11 -25.21 -11.91 33.77
N LYS A 12 -26.36 -11.87 33.11
CA LYS A 12 -27.20 -13.04 32.80
C LYS A 12 -26.69 -13.64 31.49
N GLY A 13 -26.22 -14.88 31.55
CA GLY A 13 -25.76 -15.63 30.40
C GLY A 13 -25.40 -17.06 30.81
N ALA A 14 -26.40 -17.77 31.33
CA ALA A 14 -26.32 -19.19 31.59
C ALA A 14 -26.34 -19.92 30.25
N TRP A 15 -25.27 -20.65 29.93
CA TRP A 15 -25.31 -21.94 29.25
C TRP A 15 -24.61 -22.93 30.20
N SER A 16 -25.45 -23.71 30.87
CA SER A 16 -25.26 -25.13 31.22
C SER A 16 -24.64 -25.88 30.03
N ASP A 17 -23.92 -26.99 30.12
CA ASP A 17 -23.67 -27.97 31.18
C ASP A 17 -22.62 -28.95 30.59
N ALA A 18 -22.07 -29.82 31.44
CA ALA A 18 -21.30 -31.03 31.13
C ALA A 18 -19.78 -30.90 30.89
N SER A 19 -19.01 -30.86 31.98
CA SER A 19 -17.95 -31.85 32.23
C SER A 19 -17.46 -31.78 33.67
N SER A 20 -18.28 -32.24 34.62
CA SER A 20 -17.86 -32.44 36.02
C SER A 20 -18.62 -33.60 36.63
N TYR A 21 -18.31 -34.81 36.17
CA TYR A 21 -18.45 -36.06 36.91
C TYR A 21 -17.29 -36.98 36.51
N LEU A 22 -16.33 -37.15 37.42
CA LEU A 22 -15.74 -38.44 37.82
C LEU A 22 -14.66 -38.16 38.87
N THR A 23 -15.13 -38.03 40.09
CA THR A 23 -14.36 -38.36 41.29
C THR A 23 -14.53 -39.86 41.54
N ALA A 24 -13.46 -40.48 42.07
CA ALA A 24 -13.40 -41.79 42.73
C ALA A 24 -13.08 -43.03 41.85
N GLY A 25 -11.90 -43.59 42.12
CA GLY A 25 -11.66 -45.04 42.02
C GLY A 25 -10.50 -45.48 41.13
N ALA A 26 -9.28 -45.56 41.69
CA ALA A 26 -8.19 -46.48 41.29
C ALA A 26 -7.02 -46.23 42.25
N ILE A 27 -7.06 -46.78 43.46
CA ILE A 27 -6.41 -48.03 43.84
C ILE A 27 -4.88 -47.91 43.69
N ALA A 28 -4.23 -47.82 44.85
CA ALA A 28 -2.81 -47.99 45.03
C ALA A 28 -2.35 -49.31 44.39
N ALA A 29 -1.42 -49.21 43.44
CA ALA A 29 -0.54 -50.31 43.09
C ALA A 29 0.82 -50.04 43.75
N ALA A 30 0.88 -50.32 45.04
CA ALA A 30 2.14 -50.65 45.68
C ALA A 30 2.57 -51.99 45.09
N THR A 31 3.54 -51.98 44.18
CA THR A 31 4.30 -53.18 43.85
C THR A 31 5.29 -53.39 44.98
N GLU A 32 4.81 -54.05 46.03
CA GLU A 32 5.61 -54.86 46.93
C GLU A 32 6.36 -55.87 46.05
N ASN A 33 7.68 -55.72 45.97
CA ASN A 33 8.57 -56.75 45.48
C ASN A 33 9.41 -57.18 46.68
N GLU A 34 8.77 -57.92 47.59
CA GLU A 34 9.46 -58.69 48.62
C GLU A 34 10.19 -59.86 47.94
N PRO A 35 11.51 -60.01 48.11
CA PRO A 35 12.17 -61.26 47.78
C PRO A 35 11.78 -62.33 48.82
N GLU A 36 11.08 -63.36 48.37
CA GLU A 36 10.81 -64.54 49.20
C GLU A 36 12.12 -65.19 49.70
N PRO A 37 12.17 -65.64 50.96
CA PRO A 37 13.26 -66.48 51.44
C PRO A 37 13.04 -67.92 50.96
N SER A 38 13.74 -68.31 49.89
CA SER A 38 13.82 -69.73 49.52
C SER A 38 14.67 -70.47 50.55
N SER A 39 13.98 -71.30 51.32
CA SER A 39 14.50 -72.39 52.13
C SER A 39 15.29 -73.41 51.29
N ASP A 40 16.05 -74.22 52.03
CA ASP A 40 16.64 -75.51 51.62
C ASP A 40 17.90 -75.50 50.76
N ARG A 41 19.06 -75.51 51.44
CA ARG A 41 20.09 -76.49 51.08
C ARG A 41 20.93 -76.91 52.29
N SER A 42 20.43 -77.95 52.95
CA SER A 42 21.16 -79.08 53.51
C SER A 42 22.53 -78.82 54.13
N GLU A 43 22.51 -78.89 55.46
CA GLU A 43 23.55 -79.41 56.34
C GLU A 43 24.39 -80.51 55.66
N ASP A 44 25.68 -80.25 55.46
CA ASP A 44 26.69 -81.32 55.41
C ASP A 44 27.73 -81.03 56.49
N SER A 45 27.69 -81.92 57.47
CA SER A 45 28.46 -81.94 58.70
C SER A 45 29.74 -82.71 58.41
N SER A 46 30.80 -82.01 57.99
CA SER A 46 32.17 -82.52 58.07
C SER A 46 32.91 -81.75 59.15
N THR A 47 32.96 -82.37 60.33
CA THR A 47 33.78 -82.00 61.49
C THR A 47 35.24 -82.23 61.11
N ASP A 48 35.91 -81.21 60.60
CA ASP A 48 37.35 -81.21 60.37
C ASP A 48 38.01 -80.39 61.49
N GLU A 49 39.05 -80.97 62.08
CA GLU A 49 39.71 -80.53 63.30
C GLU A 49 40.14 -79.05 63.24
N GLU A 50 39.72 -78.26 64.23
CA GLU A 50 40.24 -76.90 64.44
C GLU A 50 41.75 -76.97 64.76
N PRO A 51 42.64 -76.44 63.89
CA PRO A 51 44.00 -76.17 64.28
C PRO A 51 43.98 -75.00 65.27
N GLU A 52 44.61 -75.20 66.43
CA GLU A 52 44.73 -74.16 67.45
C GLU A 52 45.19 -72.82 66.84
N PRO A 53 44.51 -71.70 67.14
CA PRO A 53 44.81 -70.41 66.55
C PRO A 53 46.20 -69.97 66.99
N SER A 54 47.14 -69.97 66.04
CA SER A 54 48.42 -69.34 66.25
C SER A 54 48.18 -67.85 66.52
N ALA A 55 48.87 -67.27 67.50
CA ALA A 55 48.68 -65.89 67.96
C ALA A 55 48.87 -64.81 66.87
N ASN A 56 49.25 -65.18 65.64
CA ASN A 56 49.33 -64.28 64.48
C ASN A 56 48.00 -64.12 63.71
N ASP A 57 46.98 -64.95 63.94
CA ASP A 57 45.70 -64.88 63.19
C ASP A 57 44.74 -63.78 63.68
N SER A 58 44.88 -63.37 64.94
CA SER A 58 44.09 -62.27 65.51
C SER A 58 44.44 -60.92 64.89
N ASP A 59 45.71 -60.68 64.57
CA ASP A 59 46.15 -59.41 63.95
C ASP A 59 45.65 -59.31 62.50
N ALA A 60 45.68 -60.41 61.74
CA ALA A 60 45.14 -60.46 60.38
C ALA A 60 43.62 -60.23 60.34
N LYS A 61 42.87 -60.68 61.36
CA LYS A 61 41.43 -60.40 61.48
C LYS A 61 41.15 -58.93 61.77
N VAL A 62 41.93 -58.29 62.63
CA VAL A 62 41.78 -56.86 62.92
C VAL A 62 42.11 -56.03 61.69
N GLU A 63 43.15 -56.39 60.93
CA GLU A 63 43.53 -55.68 59.71
C GLU A 63 42.48 -55.83 58.59
N ARG A 64 41.85 -57.02 58.45
CA ARG A 64 40.71 -57.19 57.53
C ARG A 64 39.49 -56.38 57.96
N ALA A 65 39.13 -56.40 59.24
CA ALA A 65 38.00 -55.62 59.74
C ALA A 65 38.22 -54.11 59.56
N ALA A 66 39.46 -53.63 59.70
CA ALA A 66 39.81 -52.24 59.43
C ALA A 66 39.68 -51.89 57.94
N ARG A 67 40.17 -52.73 57.02
CA ARG A 67 39.98 -52.54 55.57
C ARG A 67 38.51 -52.59 55.16
N ASP A 68 37.73 -53.50 55.73
CA ASP A 68 36.30 -53.61 55.43
C ASP A 68 35.53 -52.36 55.92
N ALA A 69 35.90 -51.82 57.09
CA ALA A 69 35.34 -50.57 57.60
C ALA A 69 35.74 -49.35 56.74
N GLU A 70 36.97 -49.30 56.26
CA GLU A 70 37.45 -48.25 55.34
C GLU A 70 36.71 -48.32 53.99
N GLN A 71 36.57 -49.51 53.40
CA GLN A 71 35.80 -49.71 52.18
C GLN A 71 34.31 -49.37 52.36
N ALA A 72 33.72 -49.65 53.52
CA ALA A 72 32.36 -49.26 53.82
C ALA A 72 32.22 -47.73 53.88
N ALA A 73 33.16 -47.03 54.53
CA ALA A 73 33.18 -45.58 54.59
C ALA A 73 33.38 -44.93 53.20
N GLU A 74 34.24 -45.50 52.35
CA GLU A 74 34.43 -45.04 50.97
C GLU A 74 33.16 -45.21 50.13
N ARG A 75 32.44 -46.32 50.29
CA ARG A 75 31.17 -46.55 49.58
C ARG A 75 30.09 -45.57 50.03
N GLU A 76 29.96 -45.33 51.33
CA GLU A 76 29.01 -44.33 51.86
C GLU A 76 29.35 -42.92 51.37
N ALA A 77 30.64 -42.55 51.35
CA ALA A 77 31.07 -41.26 50.82
C ALA A 77 30.76 -41.11 49.32
N TRP A 78 31.03 -42.15 48.53
CA TRP A 78 30.73 -42.17 47.10
C TRP A 78 29.22 -42.13 46.82
N GLU A 79 28.40 -42.83 47.62
CA GLU A 79 26.94 -42.78 47.50
C GLU A 79 26.38 -41.41 47.87
N ALA A 80 26.95 -40.76 48.90
CA ALA A 80 26.59 -39.40 49.29
C ALA A 80 26.96 -38.38 48.20
N GLU A 81 28.13 -38.51 47.59
CA GLU A 81 28.54 -37.68 46.45
C GLU A 81 27.59 -37.85 45.26
N ARG A 82 27.30 -39.10 44.87
CA ARG A 82 26.31 -39.42 43.82
C ARG A 82 24.91 -38.90 44.12
N ALA A 83 24.50 -38.87 45.40
CA ALA A 83 23.22 -38.30 45.80
C ALA A 83 23.22 -36.77 45.61
N ALA A 84 24.29 -36.09 46.03
CA ALA A 84 24.45 -34.65 45.86
C ALA A 84 24.48 -34.25 44.36
N GLU A 85 25.16 -35.02 43.51
CA GLU A 85 25.17 -34.79 42.06
C GLU A 85 23.77 -34.92 41.44
N ARG A 86 22.98 -35.92 41.87
CA ARG A 86 21.60 -36.10 41.39
C ARG A 86 20.71 -34.93 41.78
N GLU A 87 20.80 -34.46 43.03
CA GLU A 87 20.04 -33.30 43.49
C GLU A 87 20.45 -32.02 42.74
N ALA A 88 21.76 -31.80 42.52
CA ALA A 88 22.25 -30.66 41.76
C ALA A 88 21.74 -30.68 40.31
N HIS A 89 21.76 -31.83 39.65
CA HIS A 89 21.25 -31.97 38.28
C HIS A 89 19.73 -31.83 38.19
N GLU A 90 18.97 -32.28 39.19
CA GLU A 90 17.53 -32.01 39.25
C GLU A 90 17.21 -30.53 39.47
N ALA A 91 17.97 -29.85 40.34
CA ALA A 91 17.86 -28.42 40.54
C ALA A 91 18.19 -27.62 39.26
N GLU A 92 19.22 -28.03 38.52
CA GLU A 92 19.57 -27.43 37.24
C GLU A 92 18.44 -27.62 36.21
N LYS A 93 17.88 -28.84 36.11
CA LYS A 93 16.73 -29.11 35.22
C LYS A 93 15.50 -28.30 35.60
N ALA A 94 15.24 -28.10 36.89
CA ALA A 94 14.15 -27.25 37.37
C ALA A 94 14.37 -25.79 36.94
N ALA A 95 15.57 -25.24 37.16
CA ALA A 95 15.93 -23.90 36.74
C ALA A 95 15.82 -23.71 35.22
N GLN A 96 16.24 -24.70 34.41
CA GLN A 96 16.10 -24.65 32.95
C GLN A 96 14.63 -24.68 32.51
N ARG A 97 13.74 -25.40 33.21
CA ARG A 97 12.30 -25.41 32.92
C ARG A 97 11.67 -24.05 33.22
N GLU A 98 11.99 -23.46 34.38
CA GLU A 98 11.52 -22.13 34.74
C GLU A 98 12.00 -21.05 33.75
N ALA A 99 13.27 -21.13 33.33
CA ALA A 99 13.81 -20.22 32.32
C ALA A 99 13.09 -20.35 30.97
N ARG A 100 12.80 -21.58 30.51
CA ARG A 100 12.05 -21.82 29.27
C ARG A 100 10.61 -21.33 29.36
N ASP A 101 9.96 -21.49 30.51
CA ASP A 101 8.59 -21.03 30.69
C ASP A 101 8.53 -19.49 30.80
N ALA A 102 9.50 -18.86 31.44
CA ALA A 102 9.66 -17.40 31.42
C ALA A 102 9.88 -16.87 30.00
N GLU A 103 10.72 -17.54 29.20
CA GLU A 103 10.94 -17.18 27.79
C GLU A 103 9.64 -17.30 26.98
N LYS A 104 8.87 -18.38 27.14
CA LYS A 104 7.58 -18.54 26.45
C LYS A 104 6.58 -17.45 26.82
N VAL A 105 6.52 -17.07 28.10
CA VAL A 105 5.66 -15.96 28.57
C VAL A 105 6.10 -14.64 27.95
N ALA A 106 7.41 -14.35 27.90
CA ALA A 106 7.94 -13.15 27.26
C ALA A 106 7.64 -13.13 25.75
N GLN A 107 7.81 -14.26 25.05
CA GLN A 107 7.45 -14.38 23.63
C GLN A 107 5.94 -14.19 23.40
N ALA A 108 5.09 -14.75 24.26
CA ALA A 108 3.64 -14.58 24.17
C ALA A 108 3.23 -13.11 24.39
N ALA A 109 3.87 -12.42 25.36
CA ALA A 109 3.65 -11.00 25.60
C ALA A 109 4.08 -10.13 24.40
N ALA A 110 5.24 -10.42 23.81
CA ALA A 110 5.72 -9.73 22.61
C ALA A 110 4.79 -9.95 21.40
N GLN A 111 4.27 -11.17 21.22
CA GLN A 111 3.29 -11.46 20.17
C GLN A 111 1.94 -10.75 20.41
N ALA A 112 1.50 -10.62 21.67
CA ALA A 112 0.31 -9.86 22.01
C ALA A 112 0.47 -8.37 21.67
N ALA A 113 1.60 -7.77 22.07
CA ALA A 113 1.93 -6.38 21.74
C ALA A 113 1.95 -6.13 20.22
N ALA A 114 2.59 -7.01 19.45
CA ALA A 114 2.63 -6.91 17.99
C ALA A 114 1.23 -7.02 17.34
N ARG A 115 0.33 -7.84 17.91
CA ARG A 115 -1.06 -7.94 17.43
C ARG A 115 -1.86 -6.67 17.72
N ASP A 116 -1.63 -6.03 18.86
CA ASP A 116 -2.31 -4.79 19.22
C ASP A 116 -1.80 -3.61 18.38
N GLU A 117 -0.50 -3.52 18.12
CA GLU A 117 0.06 -2.56 17.15
C GLU A 117 -0.52 -2.76 15.74
N ALA A 118 -0.64 -4.01 15.27
CA ALA A 118 -1.23 -4.31 13.97
C ALA A 118 -2.73 -3.94 13.92
N ARG A 119 -3.47 -4.07 15.03
CA ARG A 119 -4.86 -3.60 15.12
C ARG A 119 -4.93 -2.08 15.08
N ALA A 120 -4.08 -1.39 15.82
CA ALA A 120 -4.00 0.07 15.81
C ALA A 120 -3.66 0.61 14.41
N ALA A 121 -2.72 -0.01 13.70
CA ALA A 121 -2.38 0.35 12.31
C ALA A 121 -3.56 0.18 11.36
N LYS A 122 -4.31 -0.92 11.45
CA LYS A 122 -5.53 -1.15 10.63
C LYS A 122 -6.63 -0.15 10.94
N GLU A 123 -6.79 0.27 12.20
CA GLU A 123 -7.75 1.30 12.56
C GLU A 123 -7.34 2.68 12.03
N ALA A 124 -6.05 3.02 12.09
CA ALA A 124 -5.50 4.24 11.50
C ALA A 124 -5.69 4.28 9.97
N GLU A 125 -5.41 3.19 9.26
CA GLU A 125 -5.65 3.09 7.82
C GLU A 125 -7.14 3.28 7.47
N LYS A 126 -8.03 2.67 8.25
CA LYS A 126 -9.47 2.82 8.08
C LYS A 126 -9.94 4.25 8.36
N ALA A 127 -9.33 4.93 9.32
CA ALA A 127 -9.59 6.34 9.61
C ALA A 127 -9.14 7.24 8.44
N ALA A 128 -7.91 7.07 7.96
CA ALA A 128 -7.38 7.80 6.81
C ALA A 128 -8.24 7.59 5.55
N ARG A 129 -8.69 6.36 5.28
CA ARG A 129 -9.60 6.07 4.15
C ARG A 129 -10.96 6.75 4.29
N ARG A 130 -11.48 6.91 5.52
CA ARG A 130 -12.73 7.64 5.76
C ARG A 130 -12.56 9.14 5.54
N GLU A 131 -11.42 9.68 5.94
CA GLU A 131 -11.06 11.08 5.72
C GLU A 131 -10.87 11.40 4.23
N ALA A 132 -10.11 10.59 3.50
CA ALA A 132 -9.94 10.73 2.05
C ALA A 132 -11.29 10.69 1.30
N LYS A 133 -12.19 9.76 1.68
CA LYS A 133 -13.56 9.72 1.12
C LYS A 133 -14.39 10.95 1.47
N ALA A 134 -14.19 11.54 2.65
CA ALA A 134 -14.88 12.76 3.05
C ALA A 134 -14.36 13.96 2.26
N GLN A 135 -13.05 14.07 2.05
CA GLN A 135 -12.41 15.09 1.20
C GLN A 135 -12.89 14.98 -0.25
N GLN A 136 -12.84 13.80 -0.85
CA GLN A 136 -13.35 13.57 -2.21
C GLN A 136 -14.82 13.98 -2.36
N LYS A 137 -15.65 13.68 -1.36
CA LYS A 137 -17.06 14.08 -1.36
C LYS A 137 -17.23 15.60 -1.22
N ALA A 138 -16.37 16.26 -0.46
CA ALA A 138 -16.36 17.71 -0.33
C ALA A 138 -15.96 18.39 -1.65
N GLU A 139 -14.91 17.90 -2.31
CA GLU A 139 -14.48 18.37 -3.63
C GLU A 139 -15.58 18.16 -4.68
N GLN A 140 -16.23 17.00 -4.71
CA GLN A 140 -17.35 16.75 -5.62
C GLN A 140 -18.52 17.71 -5.35
N ALA A 141 -18.79 18.04 -4.08
CA ALA A 141 -19.81 19.01 -3.72
C ALA A 141 -19.42 20.43 -4.16
N GLN A 142 -18.15 20.82 -4.02
CA GLN A 142 -17.61 22.10 -4.50
C GLN A 142 -17.68 22.20 -6.03
N ALA A 143 -17.25 21.16 -6.76
CA ALA A 143 -17.35 21.12 -8.22
C ALA A 143 -18.80 21.23 -8.70
N LYS A 144 -19.73 20.54 -8.02
CA LYS A 144 -21.17 20.64 -8.32
C LYS A 144 -21.73 22.03 -7.99
N ALA A 145 -21.24 22.69 -6.95
CA ALA A 145 -21.62 24.06 -6.62
C ALA A 145 -21.08 25.06 -7.66
N ALA A 146 -19.82 24.90 -8.10
CA ALA A 146 -19.22 25.71 -9.16
C ALA A 146 -19.98 25.57 -10.49
N ALA A 147 -20.30 24.34 -10.91
CA ALA A 147 -21.10 24.10 -12.12
C ALA A 147 -22.52 24.70 -12.03
N ARG A 148 -23.09 24.76 -10.83
CA ARG A 148 -24.38 25.45 -10.60
C ARG A 148 -24.24 26.96 -10.70
N ALA A 149 -23.15 27.54 -10.20
CA ALA A 149 -22.86 28.96 -10.31
C ALA A 149 -22.68 29.36 -11.79
N GLU A 150 -21.88 28.61 -12.55
CA GLU A 150 -21.68 28.84 -13.99
C GLU A 150 -23.00 28.77 -14.78
N ARG A 151 -23.85 27.78 -14.49
CA ARG A 151 -25.19 27.70 -15.11
C ARG A 151 -26.09 28.88 -14.73
N ALA A 152 -25.96 29.40 -13.51
CA ALA A 152 -26.71 30.58 -13.08
C ALA A 152 -26.23 31.85 -13.81
N GLU A 153 -24.92 32.02 -13.98
CA GLU A 153 -24.32 33.11 -14.76
C GLU A 153 -24.75 33.05 -16.23
N ALA A 154 -24.71 31.87 -16.85
CA ALA A 154 -25.17 31.67 -18.23
C ALA A 154 -26.66 32.03 -18.41
N ARG A 155 -27.50 31.72 -17.41
CA ARG A 155 -28.93 32.10 -17.42
C ARG A 155 -29.12 33.60 -17.23
N ALA A 156 -28.33 34.24 -16.36
CA ALA A 156 -28.34 35.69 -16.19
C ALA A 156 -27.93 36.40 -17.50
N ALA A 157 -26.87 35.93 -18.18
CA ALA A 157 -26.45 36.45 -19.47
C ALA A 157 -27.54 36.30 -20.55
N LYS A 158 -28.21 35.13 -20.62
CA LYS A 158 -29.33 34.91 -21.54
C LYS A 158 -30.54 35.79 -21.24
N ALA A 159 -30.80 36.09 -19.96
CA ALA A 159 -31.84 37.02 -19.55
C ALA A 159 -31.50 38.47 -19.97
N ALA A 160 -30.26 38.90 -19.76
CA ALA A 160 -29.78 40.22 -20.19
C ALA A 160 -29.90 40.38 -21.71
N ALA A 161 -29.46 39.41 -22.50
CA ALA A 161 -29.59 39.44 -23.97
C ALA A 161 -31.05 39.51 -24.44
N ARG A 162 -31.99 38.90 -23.71
CA ARG A 162 -33.43 39.00 -24.01
C ARG A 162 -33.99 40.39 -23.71
N GLU A 163 -33.52 41.04 -22.65
CA GLU A 163 -33.90 42.43 -22.34
C GLU A 163 -33.32 43.39 -23.38
N GLU A 164 -32.07 43.25 -23.78
CA GLU A 164 -31.48 44.03 -24.87
C GLU A 164 -32.26 43.87 -26.18
N ALA A 165 -32.66 42.64 -26.54
CA ALA A 165 -33.49 42.39 -27.71
C ALA A 165 -34.89 43.04 -27.61
N ARG A 166 -35.47 43.13 -26.41
CA ARG A 166 -36.74 43.83 -26.17
C ARG A 166 -36.58 45.34 -26.34
N VAL A 167 -35.51 45.91 -25.80
CA VAL A 167 -35.18 47.33 -25.95
C VAL A 167 -34.96 47.67 -27.43
N ALA A 168 -34.18 46.86 -28.16
CA ALA A 168 -33.96 47.04 -29.60
C ALA A 168 -35.26 46.98 -30.40
N LYS A 169 -36.16 46.04 -30.06
CA LYS A 169 -37.48 45.93 -30.72
C LYS A 169 -38.39 47.11 -30.41
N ALA A 170 -38.32 47.68 -29.20
CA ALA A 170 -39.04 48.90 -28.83
C ALA A 170 -38.52 50.11 -29.62
N ALA A 171 -37.20 50.31 -29.67
CA ALA A 171 -36.57 51.36 -30.46
C ALA A 171 -36.93 51.27 -31.96
N ALA A 172 -36.95 50.07 -32.54
CA ALA A 172 -37.37 49.86 -33.92
C ALA A 172 -38.85 50.20 -34.17
N ARG A 173 -39.73 50.03 -33.16
CA ARG A 173 -41.14 50.45 -33.25
C ARG A 173 -41.27 51.96 -33.18
N GLU A 174 -40.50 52.62 -32.31
CA GLU A 174 -40.47 54.08 -32.24
C GLU A 174 -39.97 54.70 -33.55
N GLN A 175 -38.88 54.18 -34.13
CA GLN A 175 -38.42 54.65 -35.44
C GLN A 175 -39.47 54.47 -36.55
N LYS A 176 -40.23 53.38 -36.53
CA LYS A 176 -41.36 53.20 -37.47
C LYS A 176 -42.49 54.20 -37.24
N LEU A 177 -42.77 54.57 -36.00
CA LEU A 177 -43.78 55.58 -35.69
C LEU A 177 -43.31 56.97 -36.15
N ILE A 178 -42.06 57.33 -35.88
CA ILE A 178 -41.43 58.57 -36.36
C ILE A 178 -41.49 58.63 -37.89
N ALA A 179 -41.04 57.58 -38.60
CA ALA A 179 -41.10 57.53 -40.07
C ALA A 179 -42.54 57.63 -40.60
N LYS A 180 -43.52 57.02 -39.91
CA LYS A 180 -44.94 57.13 -40.28
C LYS A 180 -45.49 58.54 -40.04
N GLU A 181 -45.05 59.21 -38.99
CA GLU A 181 -45.42 60.59 -38.68
C GLU A 181 -44.79 61.57 -39.68
N GLU A 182 -43.51 61.43 -39.98
CA GLU A 182 -42.83 62.18 -41.06
C GLU A 182 -43.54 61.99 -42.40
N ALA A 183 -43.94 60.75 -42.75
CA ALA A 183 -44.69 60.48 -43.98
C ALA A 183 -46.08 61.16 -43.97
N ARG A 184 -46.75 61.23 -42.81
CA ARG A 184 -48.02 61.98 -42.67
C ARG A 184 -47.79 63.49 -42.77
N GLU A 185 -46.68 64.00 -42.26
CA GLU A 185 -46.32 65.40 -42.32
C GLU A 185 -45.97 65.82 -43.75
N ARG A 186 -45.20 65.02 -44.50
CA ARG A 186 -44.97 65.23 -45.94
C ARG A 186 -46.28 65.29 -46.73
N ARG A 187 -47.25 64.42 -46.40
CA ARG A 187 -48.60 64.49 -46.99
C ARG A 187 -49.34 65.78 -46.63
N ARG A 188 -49.19 66.31 -45.41
CA ARG A 188 -49.80 67.58 -44.98
C ARG A 188 -49.15 68.80 -45.65
N GLN A 189 -47.86 68.75 -45.93
CA GLN A 189 -47.12 69.81 -46.62
C GLN A 189 -47.45 69.91 -48.12
N GLY A 190 -48.37 69.07 -48.64
CA GLY A 190 -48.84 69.17 -50.02
C GLY A 190 -47.84 68.66 -51.04
N GLU A 191 -46.80 67.93 -50.61
CA GLU A 191 -45.92 67.19 -51.50
C GLU A 191 -46.73 66.00 -52.04
N ALA A 192 -47.46 66.27 -53.13
CA ALA A 192 -48.33 65.31 -53.79
C ALA A 192 -47.52 64.07 -54.14
N ALA A 193 -47.90 62.94 -53.54
CA ALA A 193 -47.43 61.64 -53.95
C ALA A 193 -47.70 61.52 -55.46
N ALA A 194 -46.61 61.42 -56.24
CA ALA A 194 -46.69 61.13 -57.65
C ALA A 194 -47.60 59.90 -57.87
N PRO A 195 -48.42 59.89 -58.92
CA PRO A 195 -49.39 58.83 -59.15
C PRO A 195 -48.67 57.48 -59.23
N VAL A 196 -49.06 56.57 -58.35
CA VAL A 196 -48.68 55.15 -58.37
C VAL A 196 -49.47 54.51 -59.51
N GLU A 197 -49.08 54.83 -60.74
CA GLU A 197 -49.31 53.94 -61.88
C GLU A 197 -48.08 53.02 -61.97
N ASP A 198 -48.35 51.73 -62.16
CA ASP A 198 -47.37 50.71 -62.59
C ASP A 198 -46.56 49.93 -61.52
N LEU A 199 -47.22 49.45 -60.46
CA LEU A 199 -46.62 48.47 -59.51
C LEU A 199 -47.47 47.19 -59.30
N THR A 200 -48.32 46.83 -60.26
CA THR A 200 -49.05 45.55 -60.26
C THR A 200 -48.30 44.38 -60.91
N GLU A 201 -47.13 44.60 -61.53
CA GLU A 201 -46.36 43.50 -62.14
C GLU A 201 -45.32 42.85 -61.21
N THR A 202 -44.77 43.56 -60.23
CA THR A 202 -43.62 43.03 -59.46
C THR A 202 -44.00 42.14 -58.27
N THR A 203 -45.24 42.21 -57.77
CA THR A 203 -45.67 41.37 -56.62
C THR A 203 -46.28 40.03 -57.05
N ARG A 204 -46.44 39.77 -58.36
CA ARG A 204 -46.86 38.48 -58.89
C ARG A 204 -45.69 37.55 -59.24
N SER A 205 -44.47 38.05 -59.46
CA SER A 205 -43.29 37.19 -59.68
C SER A 205 -42.75 36.60 -58.36
N HIS A 206 -42.75 37.37 -57.27
CA HIS A 206 -42.23 36.89 -55.97
C HIS A 206 -43.05 35.82 -55.26
N ARG A 207 -44.21 35.42 -55.80
CA ARG A 207 -44.95 34.24 -55.31
C ARG A 207 -44.67 32.98 -56.12
N ARG A 208 -44.03 33.09 -57.28
CA ARG A 208 -43.62 31.96 -58.12
C ARG A 208 -42.21 31.50 -57.75
N ASP A 209 -41.32 32.43 -57.39
CA ASP A 209 -39.92 32.13 -57.07
C ASP A 209 -39.74 31.54 -55.66
N ARG A 210 -40.83 31.32 -54.88
CA ARG A 210 -40.75 30.72 -53.54
C ARG A 210 -40.97 29.19 -53.54
N ASP A 211 -41.48 28.64 -54.63
CA ASP A 211 -41.68 27.19 -54.79
C ASP A 211 -40.54 26.54 -55.61
N GLU A 212 -39.49 27.29 -55.97
CA GLU A 212 -38.37 26.83 -56.82
C GLU A 212 -36.98 26.97 -56.13
N ILE A 213 -36.95 27.09 -54.80
CA ILE A 213 -35.71 27.14 -53.99
C ILE A 213 -35.69 25.95 -53.00
N ASP A 214 -35.95 24.75 -53.49
CA ASP A 214 -35.63 23.49 -52.79
C ASP A 214 -34.67 22.61 -53.63
N GLU A 215 -34.06 23.14 -54.69
CA GLU A 215 -33.17 22.37 -55.57
C GLU A 215 -32.09 23.27 -56.22
N VAL A 216 -31.11 23.72 -55.43
CA VAL A 216 -29.85 24.28 -55.97
C VAL A 216 -28.68 23.84 -55.10
N ASP A 217 -27.70 23.28 -55.81
CA ASP A 217 -26.41 22.75 -55.41
C ASP A 217 -25.67 23.45 -54.26
N GLU A 218 -24.96 22.62 -53.51
CA GLU A 218 -23.93 22.98 -52.55
C GLU A 218 -22.89 23.94 -53.18
N PRO A 219 -22.49 25.02 -52.50
CA PRO A 219 -21.38 25.84 -52.97
C PRO A 219 -20.05 25.12 -52.72
N GLU A 220 -19.44 24.66 -53.80
CA GLU A 220 -18.04 24.25 -53.88
C GLU A 220 -17.15 25.43 -53.48
N VAL A 221 -16.57 25.37 -52.27
CA VAL A 221 -15.61 26.35 -51.76
C VAL A 221 -14.22 25.97 -52.25
N THR A 222 -13.88 26.41 -53.46
CA THR A 222 -12.49 26.46 -53.94
C THR A 222 -11.93 27.85 -53.74
N ASP A 223 -11.06 28.02 -52.75
CA ASP A 223 -9.82 28.82 -52.81
C ASP A 223 -9.21 28.93 -51.41
N ALA A 224 -8.58 27.83 -50.98
CA ALA A 224 -7.58 27.84 -49.93
C ALA A 224 -6.19 27.82 -50.60
N PRO A 225 -5.22 28.63 -50.13
CA PRO A 225 -3.89 28.66 -50.71
C PRO A 225 -3.21 27.29 -50.57
N PRO A 226 -2.37 26.88 -51.54
CA PRO A 226 -1.82 25.55 -51.59
C PRO A 226 -0.95 25.25 -50.35
N ILE A 227 -1.27 24.12 -49.74
CA ILE A 227 -0.68 23.55 -48.52
C ILE A 227 0.84 23.30 -48.67
N GLU A 228 1.37 23.38 -49.89
CA GLU A 228 2.81 23.28 -50.19
C GLU A 228 3.66 24.40 -49.55
N SER A 229 3.11 25.60 -49.32
CA SER A 229 3.88 26.71 -48.70
C SER A 229 4.08 26.55 -47.20
N VAL A 230 3.21 25.80 -46.50
CA VAL A 230 3.31 25.60 -45.04
C VAL A 230 4.18 24.39 -44.72
N MET A 231 4.14 23.36 -45.58
CA MET A 231 5.08 22.23 -45.52
C MET A 231 6.51 22.67 -45.86
N ALA A 232 6.73 23.60 -46.81
CA ALA A 232 8.07 24.10 -47.10
C ALA A 232 8.72 24.88 -45.93
N ALA A 233 7.93 25.60 -45.12
CA ALA A 233 8.41 26.30 -43.93
C ALA A 233 8.66 25.35 -42.74
N ALA A 234 7.87 24.28 -42.61
CA ALA A 234 8.09 23.24 -41.61
C ALA A 234 9.31 22.35 -41.95
N THR A 235 9.53 22.04 -43.24
CA THR A 235 10.69 21.28 -43.71
C THR A 235 11.99 22.08 -43.64
N ALA A 236 11.95 23.41 -43.81
CA ALA A 236 13.12 24.27 -43.60
C ALA A 236 13.56 24.35 -42.12
N LEU A 237 12.63 24.18 -41.17
CA LEU A 237 12.93 24.14 -39.74
C LEU A 237 13.37 22.74 -39.25
N LEU A 238 12.93 21.66 -39.91
CA LEU A 238 13.43 20.30 -39.63
C LEU A 238 14.79 19.99 -40.29
N SER A 239 15.10 20.57 -41.46
CA SER A 239 16.39 20.38 -42.14
C SER A 239 17.59 21.06 -41.46
N ALA A 240 17.38 21.89 -40.43
CA ALA A 240 18.47 22.48 -39.66
C ALA A 240 18.94 21.60 -38.48
N SER A 241 18.25 20.50 -38.18
CA SER A 241 18.52 19.68 -36.97
C SER A 241 18.96 18.23 -37.23
N SER A 242 19.13 17.81 -38.47
CA SER A 242 19.62 16.45 -38.81
C SER A 242 20.79 16.50 -39.79
N ARG A 243 21.99 16.59 -39.22
CA ARG A 243 23.19 16.02 -39.83
C ARG A 243 23.51 14.76 -39.03
N VAL A 244 23.92 13.71 -39.74
CA VAL A 244 24.40 12.37 -39.31
C VAL A 244 23.42 11.23 -39.66
N ASP A 245 23.68 10.68 -40.84
CA ASP A 245 23.70 9.28 -41.31
C ASP A 245 22.41 8.42 -41.40
N ASP A 246 21.96 8.30 -42.67
CA ASP A 246 21.76 7.10 -43.50
C ASP A 246 20.72 5.99 -43.16
N ASP A 247 19.73 5.95 -44.06
CA ASP A 247 19.34 4.82 -44.95
C ASP A 247 18.83 3.49 -44.35
N VAL A 248 17.52 3.22 -44.51
CA VAL A 248 17.00 2.14 -45.39
C VAL A 248 15.47 2.18 -45.42
N SER A 249 14.96 2.21 -46.65
CA SER A 249 13.56 2.20 -47.08
C SER A 249 12.93 0.80 -47.07
N THR A 250 11.65 0.65 -46.73
CA THR A 250 10.64 -0.08 -47.54
C THR A 250 9.20 0.04 -46.98
N ASP A 251 8.35 0.66 -47.81
CA ASP A 251 6.99 0.34 -48.30
C ASP A 251 5.85 -0.28 -47.46
N ASP A 252 4.67 0.35 -47.64
CA ASP A 252 3.28 -0.12 -47.78
C ASP A 252 2.63 -1.12 -46.80
N GLU A 253 1.52 -0.69 -46.14
CA GLU A 253 0.16 -1.09 -46.59
C GLU A 253 -0.98 -0.35 -45.83
N VAL A 254 -2.07 -0.20 -46.58
CA VAL A 254 -3.38 0.40 -46.35
C VAL A 254 -4.26 -0.40 -45.37
N VAL A 255 -4.98 0.22 -44.41
CA VAL A 255 -6.34 -0.20 -43.99
C VAL A 255 -7.15 0.99 -43.41
N ASP A 256 -8.41 1.02 -43.83
CA ASP A 256 -9.51 1.98 -43.72
C ASP A 256 -10.08 2.42 -42.36
N GLU A 257 -10.79 3.56 -42.46
CA GLU A 257 -12.00 4.06 -41.78
C GLU A 257 -12.66 3.30 -40.62
N ALA A 258 -12.92 4.05 -39.54
CA ALA A 258 -14.25 4.33 -38.94
C ALA A 258 -13.99 5.20 -37.68
N GLY A 259 -14.60 6.36 -37.44
CA GLY A 259 -15.97 6.79 -37.70
C GLY A 259 -16.76 6.76 -36.39
N VAL A 260 -17.36 7.92 -36.02
CA VAL A 260 -18.60 8.04 -35.21
C VAL A 260 -18.43 7.95 -33.67
N GLU A 261 -19.00 8.80 -32.81
CA GLU A 261 -19.76 10.06 -32.90
C GLU A 261 -19.85 10.67 -31.48
N GLU A 262 -19.98 11.99 -31.49
CA GLU A 262 -20.53 12.87 -30.47
C GLU A 262 -21.84 12.37 -29.85
N VAL A 263 -22.04 12.53 -28.53
CA VAL A 263 -23.40 12.51 -27.96
C VAL A 263 -23.59 13.65 -26.97
N GLU A 264 -24.57 14.47 -27.35
CA GLU A 264 -25.09 15.70 -26.75
C GLU A 264 -25.77 15.54 -25.37
N ASP A 265 -25.94 16.73 -24.79
CA ASP A 265 -26.59 17.16 -23.56
C ASP A 265 -27.97 16.57 -23.21
N VAL A 266 -28.22 16.46 -21.90
CA VAL A 266 -29.58 16.41 -21.34
C VAL A 266 -29.73 17.39 -20.18
N ASP A 267 -30.64 18.35 -20.39
CA ASP A 267 -31.16 19.37 -19.47
C ASP A 267 -31.60 18.84 -18.10
N VAL A 268 -31.16 19.51 -17.01
CA VAL A 268 -31.86 19.48 -15.71
C VAL A 268 -31.84 20.87 -15.03
N LEU A 269 -33.03 21.48 -15.01
CA LEU A 269 -33.67 22.41 -14.05
C LEU A 269 -32.80 22.84 -12.83
N GLU A 270 -32.35 24.10 -12.73
CA GLU A 270 -33.04 25.21 -12.02
C GLU A 270 -33.39 24.89 -10.55
N ASP A 271 -32.53 25.28 -9.61
CA ASP A 271 -33.00 25.79 -8.31
C ASP A 271 -31.99 26.85 -7.80
N THR A 272 -32.55 28.00 -7.43
CA THR A 272 -31.91 29.31 -7.25
C THR A 272 -31.30 29.48 -5.85
N GLY A 273 -30.33 30.40 -5.75
CA GLY A 273 -29.37 30.48 -4.64
C GLY A 273 -29.88 31.12 -3.34
N SER A 274 -28.98 31.17 -2.35
CA SER A 274 -28.98 32.16 -1.27
C SER A 274 -27.58 32.23 -0.68
N THR A 275 -26.86 33.31 -0.99
CA THR A 275 -25.53 33.67 -0.49
C THR A 275 -25.73 34.67 0.65
N ALA A 276 -25.26 34.35 1.85
CA ALA A 276 -25.20 35.27 2.97
C ALA A 276 -23.74 35.71 3.21
N VAL A 277 -23.55 37.03 3.15
CA VAL A 277 -22.31 37.76 3.41
C VAL A 277 -22.06 37.77 4.93
N ILE A 278 -20.85 37.46 5.37
CA ILE A 278 -20.41 37.63 6.76
C ILE A 278 -19.44 38.82 6.82
N PRO A 279 -19.67 39.84 7.67
CA PRO A 279 -18.73 40.92 7.87
C PRO A 279 -17.55 40.47 8.74
N ALA A 280 -16.35 40.82 8.29
CA ALA A 280 -15.12 40.74 9.06
C ALA A 280 -15.01 42.00 9.91
N ASP A 281 -15.05 41.85 11.23
CA ASP A 281 -14.47 42.78 12.20
C ASP A 281 -14.42 42.11 13.57
N VAL A 282 -13.52 42.61 14.42
CA VAL A 282 -13.19 42.19 15.80
C VAL A 282 -11.95 41.27 15.89
N VAL A 283 -10.79 41.92 15.82
CA VAL A 283 -9.54 41.49 16.45
C VAL A 283 -9.31 42.45 17.61
N ASP A 284 -9.49 42.00 18.85
CA ASP A 284 -8.77 42.49 20.05
C ASP A 284 -9.12 41.61 21.27
N ASP A 285 -8.19 41.57 22.23
CA ASP A 285 -8.17 40.85 23.52
C ASP A 285 -7.70 39.38 23.53
N VAL A 286 -6.40 39.22 23.80
CA VAL A 286 -5.77 37.99 24.30
C VAL A 286 -5.70 38.09 25.83
N PRO A 287 -6.51 37.33 26.60
CA PRO A 287 -6.28 37.20 28.03
C PRO A 287 -5.21 36.13 28.31
N ASP A 288 -4.22 36.58 29.08
CA ASP A 288 -3.15 35.81 29.70
C ASP A 288 -3.70 34.81 30.76
N GLU A 289 -2.97 33.71 30.94
CA GLU A 289 -3.13 32.67 31.98
C GLU A 289 -4.51 31.98 32.14
N ALA A 290 -4.70 30.86 31.44
CA ALA A 290 -5.66 29.83 31.86
C ALA A 290 -5.00 28.46 31.90
N THR A 291 -5.04 27.85 33.08
CA THR A 291 -4.59 26.49 33.41
C THR A 291 -5.12 25.45 32.42
N ASP A 292 -4.21 24.63 31.90
CA ASP A 292 -4.42 23.57 30.91
C ASP A 292 -5.24 22.40 31.50
N GLU A 293 -6.54 22.61 31.68
CA GLU A 293 -7.50 21.52 31.88
C GLU A 293 -8.08 21.13 30.53
N SER A 294 -7.41 20.19 29.86
CA SER A 294 -7.88 19.59 28.62
C SER A 294 -9.32 19.07 28.78
N PRO A 295 -10.27 19.48 27.90
CA PRO A 295 -11.68 19.14 28.05
C PRO A 295 -11.86 17.62 27.99
N SER A 296 -12.57 17.08 28.98
CA SER A 296 -12.88 15.66 29.07
C SER A 296 -13.55 15.18 27.78
N ALA A 297 -13.28 13.93 27.39
CA ALA A 297 -13.93 13.28 26.25
C ALA A 297 -15.48 13.31 26.36
N ALA A 298 -16.03 13.44 27.57
CA ALA A 298 -17.46 13.64 27.79
C ALA A 298 -17.94 15.02 27.32
N ASP A 299 -17.15 16.07 27.53
CA ASP A 299 -17.48 17.44 27.15
C ASP A 299 -17.37 17.63 25.64
N LEU A 300 -16.35 17.05 25.01
CA LEU A 300 -16.25 17.02 23.54
C LEU A 300 -17.44 16.29 22.90
N ARG A 301 -17.97 15.23 23.53
CA ARG A 301 -19.18 14.54 23.05
C ARG A 301 -20.43 15.41 23.21
N ARG A 302 -20.57 16.14 24.32
CA ARG A 302 -21.68 17.08 24.54
C ARG A 302 -21.63 18.25 23.57
N GLN A 303 -20.45 18.82 23.35
CA GLN A 303 -20.23 19.92 22.42
C GLN A 303 -20.55 19.51 20.98
N ARG A 304 -20.13 18.30 20.57
CA ARG A 304 -20.46 17.76 19.24
C ARG A 304 -21.94 17.43 19.07
N ALA A 305 -22.63 17.03 20.15
CA ALA A 305 -24.08 16.83 20.13
C ALA A 305 -24.85 18.16 20.02
N ALA A 306 -24.41 19.19 20.76
CA ALA A 306 -24.97 20.53 20.68
C ALA A 306 -24.80 21.15 19.29
N ALA A 307 -23.61 21.04 18.69
CA ALA A 307 -23.36 21.50 17.32
C ALA A 307 -24.25 20.79 16.27
N ARG A 308 -24.51 19.48 16.45
CA ARG A 308 -25.44 18.74 15.59
C ARG A 308 -26.89 19.17 15.74
N GLN A 309 -27.31 19.58 16.94
CA GLN A 309 -28.65 20.11 17.15
C GLN A 309 -28.81 21.52 16.58
N ALA A 310 -27.81 22.39 16.74
CA ALA A 310 -27.77 23.71 16.12
C ALA A 310 -27.91 23.62 14.59
N GLY A 311 -27.10 22.77 13.95
CA GLY A 311 -27.18 22.57 12.50
C GLY A 311 -28.48 21.91 12.01
N ARG A 312 -29.26 21.23 12.87
CA ARG A 312 -30.60 20.75 12.51
C ARG A 312 -31.62 21.89 12.56
N ARG A 313 -31.57 22.74 13.58
CA ARG A 313 -32.46 23.92 13.69
C ARG A 313 -32.26 24.88 12.53
N GLU A 314 -31.02 25.18 12.18
CA GLU A 314 -30.69 26.04 11.04
C GLU A 314 -31.23 25.47 9.70
N ARG A 315 -31.15 24.15 9.51
CA ARG A 315 -31.72 23.49 8.31
C ARG A 315 -33.24 23.51 8.29
N GLU A 316 -33.89 23.41 9.43
CA GLU A 316 -35.35 23.48 9.55
C GLU A 316 -35.84 24.92 9.30
N GLU A 317 -35.14 25.92 9.83
CA GLU A 317 -35.40 27.34 9.58
C GLU A 317 -35.19 27.69 8.10
N ALA A 318 -34.09 27.23 7.48
CA ALA A 318 -33.85 27.43 6.05
C ALA A 318 -34.94 26.77 5.17
N ARG A 319 -35.43 25.59 5.56
CA ARG A 319 -36.55 24.92 4.87
C ARG A 319 -37.87 25.68 5.03
N ALA A 320 -38.13 26.21 6.21
CA ALA A 320 -39.30 27.03 6.47
C ALA A 320 -39.28 28.33 5.65
N ALA A 321 -38.13 29.02 5.61
CA ALA A 321 -37.92 30.21 4.80
C ALA A 321 -38.10 29.95 3.29
N ALA A 322 -37.52 28.86 2.77
CA ALA A 322 -37.71 28.46 1.38
C ALA A 322 -39.18 28.11 1.05
N GLY A 323 -39.89 27.50 2.01
CA GLY A 323 -41.32 27.23 1.91
C GLY A 323 -42.16 28.51 1.79
N ALA A 324 -41.86 29.52 2.62
CA ALA A 324 -42.52 30.82 2.58
C ALA A 324 -42.27 31.55 1.25
N ALA A 325 -41.03 31.60 0.77
CA ALA A 325 -40.70 32.23 -0.51
C ALA A 325 -41.41 31.57 -1.70
N ARG A 326 -41.54 30.24 -1.71
CA ARG A 326 -42.31 29.51 -2.74
C ARG A 326 -43.81 29.81 -2.67
N ALA A 327 -44.36 30.03 -1.48
CA ALA A 327 -45.76 30.40 -1.32
C ALA A 327 -46.03 31.81 -1.88
N GLU A 328 -45.15 32.77 -1.58
CA GLU A 328 -45.24 34.14 -2.07
C GLU A 328 -45.09 34.23 -3.60
N ALA A 329 -44.10 33.54 -4.18
CA ALA A 329 -43.94 33.48 -5.64
C ALA A 329 -45.17 32.89 -6.35
N LYS A 330 -45.83 31.91 -5.72
CA LYS A 330 -47.06 31.30 -6.25
C LYS A 330 -48.24 32.26 -6.17
N GLU A 331 -48.31 33.09 -5.13
CA GLU A 331 -49.32 34.15 -5.01
C GLU A 331 -49.09 35.26 -6.03
N GLU A 332 -47.85 35.70 -6.23
CA GLU A 332 -47.51 36.70 -7.24
C GLU A 332 -47.85 36.20 -8.66
N ALA A 333 -47.55 34.94 -8.97
CA ALA A 333 -47.93 34.32 -10.23
C ALA A 333 -49.46 34.28 -10.44
N ARG A 334 -50.24 34.09 -9.36
CA ARG A 334 -51.71 34.18 -9.43
C ARG A 334 -52.17 35.61 -9.68
N ARG A 335 -51.55 36.61 -9.05
CA ARG A 335 -51.85 38.03 -9.29
C ARG A 335 -51.55 38.44 -10.74
N ARG A 336 -50.40 38.05 -11.28
CA ARG A 336 -50.04 38.32 -12.70
C ARG A 336 -51.04 37.72 -13.68
N ARG A 337 -51.48 36.47 -13.46
CA ARG A 337 -52.51 35.83 -14.30
C ARG A 337 -53.86 36.51 -14.20
N ALA A 338 -54.21 37.07 -13.03
CA ALA A 338 -55.45 37.82 -12.86
C ALA A 338 -55.43 39.13 -13.66
N VAL A 339 -54.29 39.84 -13.65
CA VAL A 339 -54.09 41.07 -14.43
C VAL A 339 -54.13 40.78 -15.93
N GLU A 340 -53.37 39.79 -16.43
CA GLU A 340 -53.38 39.42 -17.86
C GLU A 340 -54.80 39.04 -18.33
N LYS A 341 -55.56 38.34 -17.48
CA LYS A 341 -56.95 38.00 -17.79
C LYS A 341 -57.88 39.21 -17.81
N ALA A 342 -57.62 40.24 -16.99
CA ALA A 342 -58.37 41.49 -17.00
C ALA A 342 -58.06 42.31 -18.27
N GLU A 343 -56.78 42.40 -18.67
CA GLU A 343 -56.37 43.08 -19.90
C GLU A 343 -56.98 42.43 -21.15
N ARG A 344 -56.96 41.09 -21.23
CA ARG A 344 -57.58 40.37 -22.35
C ARG A 344 -59.09 40.59 -22.45
N ARG A 345 -59.77 40.87 -21.33
CA ARG A 345 -61.20 41.21 -21.34
C ARG A 345 -61.40 42.63 -21.84
N ALA A 346 -60.58 43.59 -21.40
CA ALA A 346 -60.63 44.96 -21.88
C ALA A 346 -60.38 45.06 -23.40
N SER A 347 -59.40 44.33 -23.93
CA SER A 347 -59.10 44.34 -25.38
C SER A 347 -60.18 43.68 -26.24
N HIS A 348 -61.00 42.78 -25.67
CA HIS A 348 -62.01 42.07 -26.45
C HIS A 348 -63.29 42.91 -26.64
N ASP A 349 -63.57 43.85 -25.74
CA ASP A 349 -64.73 44.74 -25.85
C ASP A 349 -64.50 45.89 -26.85
N GLU A 350 -63.25 46.24 -27.20
CA GLU A 350 -62.95 47.29 -28.19
C GLU A 350 -63.14 46.84 -29.66
N ASP A 351 -63.01 45.53 -29.95
CA ASP A 351 -63.09 44.98 -31.32
C ASP A 351 -64.53 44.72 -31.83
N HIS A 352 -65.57 45.18 -31.11
CA HIS A 352 -66.99 44.96 -31.48
C HIS A 352 -67.77 46.24 -31.83
N GLN A 353 -67.09 47.39 -32.02
CA GLN A 353 -67.75 48.67 -32.30
C GLN A 353 -67.65 49.22 -33.73
N ASP A 354 -67.01 48.55 -34.69
CA ASP A 354 -66.68 49.17 -36.00
C ASP A 354 -67.04 48.31 -37.23
N ASP A 355 -68.30 47.94 -37.38
CA ASP A 355 -68.85 47.41 -38.65
C ASP A 355 -70.16 48.14 -39.01
N GLY A 356 -70.04 49.44 -39.31
CA GLY A 356 -71.07 50.23 -39.98
C GLY A 356 -71.04 50.01 -41.49
N VAL A 357 -72.01 49.24 -42.01
CA VAL A 357 -72.24 48.98 -43.43
C VAL A 357 -73.42 49.82 -43.93
N THR A 358 -73.16 50.88 -44.70
CA THR A 358 -73.93 51.37 -45.88
C THR A 358 -72.97 52.26 -46.67
N ASP A 359 -72.75 52.08 -47.97
CA ASP A 359 -73.54 52.62 -49.09
C ASP A 359 -72.93 52.14 -50.43
N ASP A 360 -73.58 52.50 -51.54
CA ASP A 360 -73.23 52.26 -52.96
C ASP A 360 -73.68 50.92 -53.56
N VAL A 361 -74.79 50.94 -54.34
CA VAL A 361 -74.74 51.01 -55.81
C VAL A 361 -76.13 51.45 -56.33
N ALA A 362 -76.25 52.69 -56.79
CA ALA A 362 -77.26 53.15 -57.74
C ALA A 362 -76.55 53.54 -59.06
N ASP A 363 -77.32 53.52 -60.15
CA ASP A 363 -76.94 53.81 -61.55
C ASP A 363 -76.15 52.75 -62.34
N VAL A 364 -76.83 52.12 -63.30
CA VAL A 364 -76.65 52.35 -64.75
C VAL A 364 -77.85 51.70 -65.48
N ALA A 365 -78.68 52.53 -66.09
CA ALA A 365 -79.71 52.11 -67.04
C ALA A 365 -79.68 53.02 -68.26
N THR A 366 -79.20 52.53 -69.42
CA THR A 366 -79.76 52.95 -70.72
C THR A 366 -79.34 52.01 -71.87
N ALA A 367 -80.30 51.81 -72.78
CA ALA A 367 -80.19 51.34 -74.18
C ALA A 367 -80.18 49.83 -74.47
N ALA A 368 -81.36 49.28 -74.80
CA ALA A 368 -81.60 48.63 -76.11
C ALA A 368 -83.08 48.27 -76.24
N ALA A 369 -83.70 48.74 -77.33
CA ALA A 369 -85.12 48.70 -77.62
C ALA A 369 -85.52 47.48 -78.47
N ALA A 370 -86.83 47.21 -78.43
CA ALA A 370 -87.64 46.52 -79.45
C ALA A 370 -87.60 44.98 -79.52
N VAL A 371 -88.26 44.31 -78.58
CA VAL A 371 -88.98 43.04 -78.81
C VAL A 371 -90.27 43.07 -77.98
N ALA A 372 -91.36 42.56 -78.56
CA ALA A 372 -92.76 42.59 -78.10
C ALA A 372 -92.97 42.66 -76.58
N ALA A 373 -93.77 43.64 -76.13
CA ALA A 373 -94.12 43.82 -74.73
C ALA A 373 -94.98 42.64 -74.24
N PRO A 374 -94.51 41.83 -73.28
CA PRO A 374 -95.35 40.84 -72.62
C PRO A 374 -96.46 41.56 -71.86
N SER A 375 -97.63 40.93 -71.77
CA SER A 375 -98.79 41.45 -71.04
C SER A 375 -98.41 41.79 -69.60
N ALA A 376 -99.12 42.73 -68.96
CA ALA A 376 -98.82 43.12 -67.56
C ALA A 376 -98.84 41.91 -66.60
N GLU A 377 -99.59 40.87 -66.94
CA GLU A 377 -99.70 39.61 -66.22
C GLU A 377 -98.44 38.73 -66.35
N GLU A 378 -97.85 38.63 -67.55
CA GLU A 378 -96.56 37.94 -67.77
C GLU A 378 -95.39 38.66 -67.05
N ARG A 379 -95.41 39.99 -66.97
CA ARG A 379 -94.39 40.74 -66.22
C ARG A 379 -94.52 40.53 -64.72
N ALA A 380 -95.73 40.36 -64.20
CA ALA A 380 -95.97 40.04 -62.80
C ALA A 380 -95.53 38.59 -62.48
N ALA A 381 -95.87 37.63 -63.36
CA ALA A 381 -95.43 36.24 -63.25
C ALA A 381 -93.90 36.11 -63.30
N ALA A 382 -93.24 36.78 -64.24
CA ALA A 382 -91.77 36.76 -64.36
C ALA A 382 -91.06 37.41 -63.16
N ARG A 383 -91.66 38.44 -62.52
CA ARG A 383 -91.12 39.02 -61.28
C ARG A 383 -91.29 38.07 -60.10
N ALA A 384 -92.44 37.44 -59.97
CA ALA A 384 -92.69 36.43 -58.93
C ALA A 384 -91.74 35.22 -59.06
N GLU A 385 -91.50 34.74 -60.28
CA GLU A 385 -90.53 33.67 -60.52
C GLU A 385 -89.09 34.11 -60.24
N ARG A 386 -88.72 35.34 -60.60
CA ARG A 386 -87.38 35.88 -60.31
C ARG A 386 -87.13 36.03 -58.81
N ASP A 387 -88.14 36.46 -58.05
CA ASP A 387 -88.00 36.60 -56.60
C ASP A 387 -88.03 35.24 -55.90
N ALA A 388 -88.85 34.28 -56.37
CA ALA A 388 -88.79 32.89 -55.93
C ALA A 388 -87.43 32.24 -56.25
N ALA A 389 -86.85 32.53 -57.42
CA ALA A 389 -85.52 32.05 -57.80
C ALA A 389 -84.42 32.67 -56.95
N LYS A 390 -84.52 33.95 -56.60
CA LYS A 390 -83.58 34.62 -55.67
C LYS A 390 -83.66 34.02 -54.27
N GLU A 391 -84.85 33.76 -53.74
CA GLU A 391 -85.00 33.14 -52.43
C GLU A 391 -84.48 31.70 -52.41
N ARG A 392 -84.73 30.90 -53.46
CA ARG A 392 -84.10 29.58 -53.63
C ARG A 392 -82.58 29.66 -53.72
N ALA A 393 -82.04 30.65 -54.42
CA ALA A 393 -80.59 30.86 -54.50
C ALA A 393 -79.98 31.29 -53.15
N LYS A 394 -80.70 32.09 -52.35
CA LYS A 394 -80.28 32.44 -50.98
C LYS A 394 -80.31 31.22 -50.06
N ALA A 395 -81.36 30.40 -50.12
CA ALA A 395 -81.45 29.15 -49.37
C ALA A 395 -80.31 28.20 -49.73
N ASN A 396 -80.06 27.96 -51.03
CA ASN A 396 -78.93 27.13 -51.47
C ASN A 396 -77.57 27.67 -51.00
N ARG A 397 -77.36 29.00 -50.99
CA ARG A 397 -76.14 29.61 -50.45
C ARG A 397 -76.01 29.44 -48.94
N GLN A 398 -77.11 29.46 -48.20
CA GLN A 398 -77.11 29.23 -46.76
C GLN A 398 -76.81 27.76 -46.44
N ASP A 399 -77.41 26.83 -47.17
CA ASP A 399 -77.14 25.39 -47.04
C ASP A 399 -75.70 25.04 -47.41
N GLU A 400 -75.17 25.64 -48.48
CA GLU A 400 -73.76 25.45 -48.85
C GLU A 400 -72.81 26.02 -47.78
N LYS A 401 -73.11 27.19 -47.21
CA LYS A 401 -72.34 27.76 -46.10
C LYS A 401 -72.42 26.87 -44.86
N ALA A 402 -73.58 26.30 -44.54
CA ALA A 402 -73.75 25.38 -43.43
C ALA A 402 -72.94 24.09 -43.64
N ARG A 403 -72.97 23.52 -44.85
CA ARG A 403 -72.18 22.34 -45.22
C ARG A 403 -70.67 22.61 -45.10
N ARG A 404 -70.19 23.75 -45.60
CA ARG A 404 -68.76 24.15 -45.47
C ARG A 404 -68.34 24.36 -44.01
N ARG A 405 -69.24 24.84 -43.15
CA ARG A 405 -68.97 24.98 -41.71
C ARG A 405 -68.89 23.60 -41.04
N ALA A 406 -69.82 22.70 -41.34
CA ALA A 406 -69.80 21.32 -40.84
C ALA A 406 -68.52 20.59 -41.26
N GLU A 407 -68.15 20.67 -42.55
CA GLU A 407 -66.93 20.05 -43.07
C GLU A 407 -65.66 20.64 -42.42
N ARG A 408 -65.62 21.95 -42.20
CA ARG A 408 -64.51 22.60 -41.48
C ARG A 408 -64.43 22.16 -40.02
N ASP A 409 -65.56 21.93 -39.36
CA ASP A 409 -65.59 21.50 -37.96
C ASP A 409 -65.27 20.00 -37.81
N GLU A 410 -65.69 19.16 -38.75
CA GLU A 410 -65.23 17.77 -38.88
C GLU A 410 -63.72 17.69 -39.14
N ALA A 411 -63.18 18.50 -40.05
CA ALA A 411 -61.74 18.56 -40.31
C ALA A 411 -60.95 19.03 -39.08
N LYS A 412 -61.47 19.98 -38.30
CA LYS A 412 -60.86 20.38 -37.03
C LYS A 412 -60.91 19.27 -35.98
N ALA A 413 -62.02 18.54 -35.90
CA ALA A 413 -62.18 17.42 -34.97
C ALA A 413 -61.19 16.29 -35.32
N ALA A 414 -61.09 15.91 -36.58
CA ALA A 414 -60.12 14.93 -37.07
C ALA A 414 -58.67 15.38 -36.79
N LYS A 415 -58.33 16.64 -37.03
CA LYS A 415 -57.00 17.19 -36.71
C LYS A 415 -56.71 17.19 -35.21
N ALA A 416 -57.72 17.43 -34.36
CA ALA A 416 -57.58 17.38 -32.92
C ALA A 416 -57.36 15.94 -32.41
N GLU A 417 -58.04 14.96 -33.01
CA GLU A 417 -57.89 13.54 -32.69
C GLU A 417 -56.52 13.01 -33.12
N ALA A 418 -56.08 13.30 -34.34
CA ALA A 418 -54.73 12.96 -34.81
C ALA A 418 -53.64 13.54 -33.90
N LYS A 419 -53.81 14.79 -33.43
CA LYS A 419 -52.89 15.41 -32.46
C LYS A 419 -52.90 14.72 -31.09
N ARG A 420 -54.04 14.18 -30.65
CA ARG A 420 -54.14 13.40 -29.40
C ARG A 420 -53.45 12.05 -29.54
N GLN A 421 -53.65 11.35 -30.67
CA GLN A 421 -52.98 10.08 -30.97
C GLN A 421 -51.45 10.26 -31.03
N ALA A 422 -50.96 11.25 -31.78
CA ALA A 422 -49.52 11.54 -31.85
C ALA A 422 -48.91 11.88 -30.47
N ARG A 423 -49.64 12.60 -29.61
CA ARG A 423 -49.20 12.87 -28.23
C ARG A 423 -49.19 11.62 -27.35
N ALA A 424 -50.14 10.71 -27.54
CA ALA A 424 -50.19 9.45 -26.81
C ALA A 424 -49.02 8.53 -27.23
N GLU A 425 -48.73 8.43 -28.52
CA GLU A 425 -47.58 7.68 -29.04
C GLU A 425 -46.25 8.28 -28.58
N ALA A 426 -46.10 9.60 -28.64
CA ALA A 426 -44.90 10.28 -28.14
C ALA A 426 -44.68 10.04 -26.63
N LYS A 427 -45.75 10.03 -25.83
CA LYS A 427 -45.69 9.65 -24.41
C LYS A 427 -45.33 8.18 -24.23
N GLY A 428 -45.87 7.29 -25.04
CA GLY A 428 -45.55 5.86 -25.04
C GLY A 428 -44.08 5.58 -25.37
N ARG A 429 -43.53 6.24 -26.39
CA ARG A 429 -42.09 6.15 -26.75
C ARG A 429 -41.19 6.63 -25.62
N LYS A 430 -41.51 7.78 -25.00
CA LYS A 430 -40.77 8.28 -23.83
C LYS A 430 -40.84 7.35 -22.63
N ALA A 431 -41.99 6.71 -22.39
CA ALA A 431 -42.12 5.73 -21.31
C ALA A 431 -41.29 4.46 -21.58
N ARG A 432 -41.26 3.98 -22.82
CA ARG A 432 -40.44 2.82 -23.22
C ARG A 432 -38.94 3.09 -23.09
N THR A 433 -38.46 4.23 -23.58
CA THR A 433 -37.03 4.59 -23.44
C THR A 433 -36.63 4.84 -22.00
N ALA A 434 -37.52 5.38 -21.16
CA ALA A 434 -37.28 5.50 -19.73
C ALA A 434 -37.21 4.13 -19.03
N ALA A 435 -38.09 3.19 -19.39
CA ALA A 435 -38.07 1.83 -18.86
C ALA A 435 -36.81 1.06 -19.30
N GLU A 436 -36.39 1.21 -20.55
CA GLU A 436 -35.17 0.59 -21.08
C GLU A 436 -33.91 1.15 -20.41
N ARG A 437 -33.82 2.47 -20.19
CA ARG A 437 -32.74 3.08 -19.42
C ARG A 437 -32.71 2.61 -17.96
N ALA A 438 -33.89 2.44 -17.33
CA ALA A 438 -33.98 1.91 -15.98
C ALA A 438 -33.46 0.46 -15.92
N ALA A 439 -33.90 -0.41 -16.85
CA ALA A 439 -33.43 -1.79 -16.95
C ALA A 439 -31.92 -1.88 -17.24
N ALA A 440 -31.40 -1.05 -18.15
CA ALA A 440 -29.96 -0.97 -18.43
C ALA A 440 -29.16 -0.51 -17.21
N SER A 441 -29.68 0.45 -16.43
CA SER A 441 -29.02 0.93 -15.21
C SER A 441 -29.01 -0.12 -14.10
N GLU A 442 -30.06 -0.95 -14.00
CA GLU A 442 -30.14 -2.05 -13.04
C GLU A 442 -29.20 -3.20 -13.43
N ALA A 443 -29.13 -3.54 -14.72
CA ALA A 443 -28.16 -4.52 -15.24
C ALA A 443 -26.71 -4.07 -15.00
N ALA A 444 -26.39 -2.78 -15.24
CA ALA A 444 -25.07 -2.23 -14.95
C ALA A 444 -24.75 -2.23 -13.44
N ALA A 445 -25.75 -2.02 -12.58
CA ALA A 445 -25.57 -2.11 -11.14
C ALA A 445 -25.32 -3.55 -10.68
N ALA A 446 -25.99 -4.54 -11.29
CA ALA A 446 -25.76 -5.96 -11.03
C ALA A 446 -24.35 -6.39 -11.45
N GLN A 447 -23.89 -6.02 -12.65
CA GLN A 447 -22.53 -6.31 -13.12
C GLN A 447 -21.46 -5.73 -12.20
N ARG A 448 -21.64 -4.48 -11.75
CA ARG A 448 -20.70 -3.86 -10.78
C ARG A 448 -20.70 -4.54 -9.42
N ALA A 449 -21.83 -5.08 -8.99
CA ALA A 449 -21.92 -5.84 -7.75
C ALA A 449 -21.19 -7.19 -7.87
N GLU A 450 -21.34 -7.87 -9.01
CA GLU A 450 -20.66 -9.12 -9.32
C GLU A 450 -19.14 -8.92 -9.47
N GLU A 451 -18.68 -7.91 -10.21
CA GLU A 451 -17.26 -7.56 -10.35
C GLU A 451 -16.63 -7.25 -8.98
N LYS A 452 -17.36 -6.52 -8.12
CA LYS A 452 -16.89 -6.22 -6.78
C LYS A 452 -16.81 -7.49 -5.92
N ALA A 453 -17.81 -8.38 -6.00
CA ALA A 453 -17.78 -9.65 -5.29
C ALA A 453 -16.62 -10.54 -5.75
N ALA A 454 -16.31 -10.57 -7.04
CA ALA A 454 -15.16 -11.28 -7.60
C ALA A 454 -13.83 -10.72 -7.07
N ARG A 455 -13.65 -9.38 -7.06
CA ARG A 455 -12.45 -8.73 -6.51
C ARG A 455 -12.28 -8.96 -5.02
N ASP A 456 -13.38 -8.96 -4.26
CA ASP A 456 -13.33 -9.23 -2.82
C ASP A 456 -13.00 -10.71 -2.55
N ALA A 457 -13.47 -11.65 -3.38
CA ALA A 457 -13.11 -13.06 -3.32
C ALA A 457 -11.64 -13.33 -3.70
N GLU A 458 -11.11 -12.65 -4.73
CA GLU A 458 -9.70 -12.74 -5.12
C GLU A 458 -8.77 -12.22 -4.01
N LYS A 459 -9.12 -11.10 -3.38
CA LYS A 459 -8.39 -10.57 -2.22
C LYS A 459 -8.41 -11.52 -1.03
N ALA A 460 -9.52 -12.22 -0.80
CA ALA A 460 -9.60 -13.23 0.24
C ALA A 460 -8.64 -14.40 -0.04
N LYS A 461 -8.60 -14.91 -1.28
CA LYS A 461 -7.65 -15.96 -1.70
C LYS A 461 -6.20 -15.51 -1.57
N ALA A 462 -5.86 -14.29 -2.00
CA ALA A 462 -4.51 -13.75 -1.86
C ALA A 462 -4.09 -13.57 -0.38
N ALA A 463 -5.03 -13.21 0.50
CA ALA A 463 -4.78 -13.12 1.93
C ALA A 463 -4.55 -14.50 2.57
N GLU A 464 -5.31 -15.52 2.14
CA GLU A 464 -5.15 -16.91 2.57
C GLU A 464 -3.80 -17.48 2.11
N GLU A 465 -3.41 -17.26 0.85
CA GLU A 465 -2.11 -17.68 0.33
C GLU A 465 -0.95 -16.99 1.07
N LYS A 466 -1.06 -15.70 1.36
CA LYS A 466 -0.04 -14.99 2.15
C LYS A 466 0.06 -15.54 3.57
N ALA A 467 -1.06 -15.90 4.20
CA ALA A 467 -1.07 -16.52 5.51
C ALA A 467 -0.44 -17.93 5.48
N ALA A 468 -0.70 -18.71 4.42
CA ALA A 468 -0.09 -20.03 4.22
C ALA A 468 1.44 -19.92 4.05
N ARG A 469 1.93 -18.99 3.21
CA ARG A 469 3.38 -18.76 3.04
C ARG A 469 4.06 -18.31 4.33
N GLN A 470 3.41 -17.46 5.13
CA GLN A 470 3.95 -17.05 6.43
C GLN A 470 4.00 -18.20 7.44
N ALA A 471 3.02 -19.10 7.42
CA ALA A 471 3.03 -20.30 8.25
C ALA A 471 4.14 -21.27 7.83
N GLU A 472 4.33 -21.47 6.51
CA GLU A 472 5.39 -22.29 5.95
C GLU A 472 6.78 -21.72 6.25
N GLU A 473 6.98 -20.41 6.08
CA GLU A 473 8.25 -19.74 6.41
C GLU A 473 8.56 -19.85 7.91
N LYS A 474 7.55 -19.71 8.77
CA LYS A 474 7.74 -19.87 10.21
C LYS A 474 8.11 -21.31 10.58
N ALA A 475 7.45 -22.30 9.97
CA ALA A 475 7.77 -23.72 10.17
C ALA A 475 9.19 -24.05 9.67
N ALA A 476 9.61 -23.47 8.53
CA ALA A 476 10.96 -23.64 8.00
C ALA A 476 12.02 -23.04 8.94
N ARG A 477 11.80 -21.83 9.47
CA ARG A 477 12.70 -21.20 10.46
C ARG A 477 12.78 -21.96 11.77
N GLU A 478 11.68 -22.55 12.24
CA GLU A 478 11.69 -23.40 13.43
C GLU A 478 12.45 -24.72 13.18
N ALA A 479 12.30 -25.32 12.00
CA ALA A 479 13.07 -26.50 11.60
C ALA A 479 14.57 -26.19 11.45
N GLU A 480 14.94 -25.02 10.91
CA GLU A 480 16.34 -24.59 10.81
C GLU A 480 16.96 -24.37 12.20
N LYS A 481 16.24 -23.73 13.12
CA LYS A 481 16.68 -23.58 14.51
C LYS A 481 16.86 -24.92 15.21
N ALA A 482 15.99 -25.90 14.95
CA ALA A 482 16.12 -27.24 15.49
C ALA A 482 17.39 -27.93 14.97
N ARG A 483 17.69 -27.82 13.66
CA ARG A 483 18.93 -28.35 13.06
C ARG A 483 20.18 -27.66 13.62
N ALA A 484 20.15 -26.35 13.80
CA ALA A 484 21.27 -25.61 14.39
C ALA A 484 21.52 -26.00 15.86
N ALA A 485 20.45 -26.26 16.63
CA ALA A 485 20.56 -26.76 18.00
C ALA A 485 21.12 -28.18 18.05
N GLU A 486 20.70 -29.06 17.13
CA GLU A 486 21.22 -30.41 16.98
C GLU A 486 22.71 -30.41 16.57
N GLU A 487 23.09 -29.56 15.62
CA GLU A 487 24.50 -29.38 15.20
C GLU A 487 25.36 -28.86 16.35
N LYS A 488 24.85 -27.90 17.13
CA LYS A 488 25.55 -27.41 18.32
C LYS A 488 25.73 -28.54 19.36
N ALA A 489 24.68 -29.30 19.65
CA ALA A 489 24.76 -30.43 20.57
C ALA A 489 25.75 -31.51 20.09
N ALA A 490 25.83 -31.75 18.78
CA ALA A 490 26.81 -32.66 18.20
C ALA A 490 28.25 -32.15 18.38
N ARG A 491 28.50 -30.84 18.17
CA ARG A 491 29.82 -30.23 18.41
C ARG A 491 30.22 -30.25 19.88
N ASP A 492 29.29 -29.94 20.78
CA ASP A 492 29.55 -29.97 22.22
C ASP A 492 29.87 -31.42 22.68
N ALA A 493 29.19 -32.43 22.10
CA ALA A 493 29.50 -33.84 22.36
C ALA A 493 30.84 -34.31 21.75
N GLU A 494 31.24 -33.75 20.59
CA GLU A 494 32.55 -34.02 20.00
C GLU A 494 33.67 -33.38 20.83
N GLN A 495 33.48 -32.14 21.28
CA GLN A 495 34.42 -31.44 22.15
C GLN A 495 34.63 -32.19 23.47
N ALA A 496 33.56 -32.70 24.08
CA ALA A 496 33.65 -33.51 25.29
C ALA A 496 34.51 -34.76 25.10
N LYS A 497 34.43 -35.42 23.94
CA LYS A 497 35.30 -36.58 23.62
C LYS A 497 36.76 -36.19 23.45
N VAL A 498 37.03 -35.04 22.84
CA VAL A 498 38.39 -34.51 22.67
C VAL A 498 38.98 -34.15 24.04
N ASP A 499 38.19 -33.55 24.92
CA ASP A 499 38.62 -33.20 26.26
C ASP A 499 38.86 -34.46 27.12
N GLU A 500 38.03 -35.50 26.98
CA GLU A 500 38.25 -36.82 27.61
C GLU A 500 39.52 -37.51 27.09
N GLU A 501 39.77 -37.51 25.76
CA GLU A 501 40.99 -38.06 25.18
C GLU A 501 42.23 -37.29 25.65
N ARG A 502 42.14 -35.96 25.75
CA ARG A 502 43.23 -35.12 26.24
C ARG A 502 43.53 -35.40 27.71
N ALA A 503 42.49 -35.52 28.56
CA ALA A 503 42.66 -35.87 29.97
C ALA A 503 43.32 -37.25 30.13
N ALA A 504 42.93 -38.23 29.30
CA ALA A 504 43.55 -39.56 29.30
C ALA A 504 45.03 -39.51 28.91
N ARG A 505 45.40 -38.73 27.88
CA ARG A 505 46.81 -38.54 27.48
C ARG A 505 47.64 -37.82 28.53
N GLU A 506 47.09 -36.79 29.18
CA GLU A 506 47.78 -36.06 30.25
C GLU A 506 48.01 -36.97 31.47
N ALA A 507 47.05 -37.84 31.81
CA ALA A 507 47.22 -38.85 32.85
C ALA A 507 48.27 -39.92 32.49
N GLU A 508 48.30 -40.38 31.23
CA GLU A 508 49.32 -41.32 30.75
C GLU A 508 50.73 -40.69 30.77
N GLU A 509 50.84 -39.42 30.37
CA GLU A 509 52.11 -38.68 30.41
C GLU A 509 52.60 -38.46 31.85
N GLN A 510 51.69 -38.16 32.79
CA GLN A 510 52.04 -38.06 34.22
C GLN A 510 52.51 -39.41 34.78
N ALA A 511 51.80 -40.50 34.49
CA ALA A 511 52.22 -41.84 34.91
C ALA A 511 53.58 -42.24 34.32
N ALA A 512 53.87 -41.86 33.07
CA ALA A 512 55.17 -42.09 32.45
C ALA A 512 56.29 -41.28 33.11
N ARG A 513 56.03 -40.01 33.46
CA ARG A 513 56.99 -39.15 34.16
C ARG A 513 57.29 -39.64 35.58
N GLU A 514 56.27 -40.06 36.33
CA GLU A 514 56.45 -40.65 37.66
C GLU A 514 57.25 -41.95 37.60
N ALA A 515 57.00 -42.80 36.60
CA ALA A 515 57.77 -44.02 36.38
C ALA A 515 59.23 -43.74 35.97
N GLU A 516 59.48 -42.68 35.19
CA GLU A 516 60.84 -42.25 34.85
C GLU A 516 61.57 -41.68 36.07
N GLN A 517 60.88 -40.88 36.88
CA GLN A 517 61.43 -40.30 38.10
C GLN A 517 61.76 -41.37 39.13
N ALA A 518 60.91 -42.38 39.30
CA ALA A 518 61.19 -43.53 40.15
C ALA A 518 62.45 -44.31 39.71
N LYS A 519 62.67 -44.46 38.39
CA LYS A 519 63.90 -45.09 37.86
C LYS A 519 65.14 -44.23 38.10
N ALA A 520 65.01 -42.92 37.96
CA ALA A 520 66.12 -42.00 38.23
C ALA A 520 66.50 -41.99 39.71
N ASP A 521 65.52 -42.05 40.61
CA ASP A 521 65.75 -42.13 42.05
C ASP A 521 66.36 -43.49 42.46
N GLU A 522 65.94 -44.59 41.83
CA GLU A 522 66.55 -45.91 42.01
C GLU A 522 68.01 -45.93 41.51
N GLU A 523 68.29 -45.35 40.34
CA GLU A 523 69.64 -45.23 39.80
C GLU A 523 70.54 -44.35 40.68
N LYS A 524 69.99 -43.26 41.23
CA LYS A 524 70.72 -42.38 42.14
C LYS A 524 71.02 -43.08 43.47
N ALA A 525 70.06 -43.82 44.02
CA ALA A 525 70.27 -44.62 45.22
C ALA A 525 71.34 -45.72 45.01
N ALA A 526 71.35 -46.35 43.84
CA ALA A 526 72.38 -47.32 43.47
C ALA A 526 73.78 -46.69 43.37
N ARG A 527 73.89 -45.50 42.76
CA ARG A 527 75.17 -44.76 42.67
C ARG A 527 75.66 -44.29 44.04
N GLU A 528 74.79 -43.80 44.91
CA GLU A 528 75.17 -43.39 46.27
C GLU A 528 75.62 -44.59 47.12
N ALA A 529 75.01 -45.76 46.93
CA ALA A 529 75.45 -47.00 47.58
C ALA A 529 76.82 -47.48 47.05
N GLU A 530 77.04 -47.40 45.74
CA GLU A 530 78.34 -47.73 45.11
C GLU A 530 79.44 -46.75 45.54
N GLU A 531 79.14 -45.45 45.60
CA GLU A 531 80.08 -44.43 46.06
C GLU A 531 80.44 -44.59 47.53
N LYS A 532 79.47 -44.92 48.40
CA LYS A 532 79.75 -45.23 49.81
C LYS A 532 80.63 -46.48 49.94
N ALA A 533 80.36 -47.53 49.18
CA ALA A 533 81.18 -48.74 49.18
C ALA A 533 82.61 -48.46 48.68
N ALA A 534 82.78 -47.59 47.68
CA ALA A 534 84.09 -47.19 47.18
C ALA A 534 84.85 -46.32 48.20
N ARG A 535 84.19 -45.37 48.86
CA ARG A 535 84.79 -44.53 49.91
C ARG A 535 85.20 -45.32 51.14
N GLU A 536 84.40 -46.29 51.58
CA GLU A 536 84.77 -47.17 52.70
C GLU A 536 85.98 -48.06 52.36
N ALA A 537 86.07 -48.53 51.11
CA ALA A 537 87.24 -49.27 50.63
C ALA A 537 88.50 -48.39 50.52
N GLU A 538 88.36 -47.14 50.06
CA GLU A 538 89.46 -46.18 49.98
C GLU A 538 89.93 -45.74 51.38
N GLU A 539 89.01 -45.52 52.32
CA GLU A 539 89.33 -45.18 53.71
C GLU A 539 90.04 -46.34 54.44
N GLN A 540 89.65 -47.59 54.16
CA GLN A 540 90.36 -48.76 54.68
C GLN A 540 91.78 -48.86 54.10
N ALA A 541 91.94 -48.64 52.79
CA ALA A 541 93.26 -48.63 52.15
C ALA A 541 94.15 -47.48 52.67
N ALA A 542 93.57 -46.31 52.93
CA ALA A 542 94.28 -45.17 53.50
C ALA A 542 94.71 -45.42 54.94
N ARG A 543 93.86 -46.01 55.78
CA ARG A 543 94.21 -46.39 57.17
C ARG A 543 95.29 -47.45 57.23
N GLU A 544 95.28 -48.44 56.34
CA GLU A 544 96.35 -49.43 56.24
C GLU A 544 97.67 -48.81 55.79
N ALA A 545 97.63 -47.82 54.89
CA ALA A 545 98.81 -47.07 54.46
C ALA A 545 99.34 -46.15 55.57
N GLU A 546 98.46 -45.51 56.34
CA GLU A 546 98.80 -44.65 57.47
C GLU A 546 99.38 -45.45 58.64
N ASP A 547 98.79 -46.59 59.01
CA ASP A 547 99.35 -47.49 60.03
C ASP A 547 100.74 -48.02 59.63
N LYS A 548 100.96 -48.24 58.33
CA LYS A 548 102.25 -48.66 57.81
C LYS A 548 103.27 -47.50 57.85
N ALA A 549 102.86 -46.30 57.46
CA ALA A 549 103.70 -45.11 57.54
C ALA A 549 104.03 -44.72 59.00
N ALA A 550 103.08 -44.88 59.92
CA ALA A 550 103.28 -44.63 61.35
C ALA A 550 104.27 -45.62 61.97
N ARG A 551 104.20 -46.91 61.60
CA ARG A 551 105.19 -47.91 62.05
C ARG A 551 106.58 -47.66 61.47
N GLU A 552 106.66 -47.26 60.19
CA GLU A 552 107.95 -46.89 59.58
C GLU A 552 108.52 -45.61 60.21
N ALA A 553 107.68 -44.63 60.53
CA ALA A 553 108.09 -43.40 61.23
C ALA A 553 108.48 -43.67 62.69
N GLU A 554 107.82 -44.59 63.40
CA GLU A 554 108.21 -45.01 64.75
C GLU A 554 109.54 -45.76 64.73
N GLU A 555 109.78 -46.62 63.72
CA GLU A 555 111.08 -47.28 63.53
C GLU A 555 112.19 -46.28 63.15
N GLN A 556 111.86 -45.27 62.34
CA GLN A 556 112.79 -44.19 61.98
C GLN A 556 113.08 -43.29 63.19
N ALA A 557 112.08 -42.94 64.00
CA ALA A 557 112.23 -42.15 65.22
C ALA A 557 113.02 -42.90 66.29
N ALA A 558 112.90 -44.24 66.38
CA ALA A 558 113.74 -45.06 67.24
C ALA A 558 115.21 -45.08 66.77
N ARG A 559 115.45 -45.07 65.45
CA ARG A 559 116.81 -44.94 64.87
C ARG A 559 117.39 -43.55 65.04
N ASP A 560 116.57 -42.51 64.89
CA ASP A 560 116.97 -41.12 65.05
C ASP A 560 117.13 -40.75 66.53
N ALA A 561 116.40 -41.36 67.46
CA ALA A 561 116.64 -41.24 68.90
C ALA A 561 117.95 -41.95 69.31
N ALA A 562 118.27 -43.10 68.70
CA ALA A 562 119.56 -43.76 68.88
C ALA A 562 120.72 -42.97 68.22
N ALA A 563 120.46 -42.21 67.15
CA ALA A 563 121.43 -41.33 66.52
C ALA A 563 121.57 -39.97 67.23
N ALA A 564 120.51 -39.48 67.87
CA ALA A 564 120.48 -38.21 68.60
C ALA A 564 121.15 -38.30 69.97
N GLU A 565 121.20 -39.47 70.60
CA GLU A 565 122.04 -39.70 71.80
C GLU A 565 123.55 -39.66 71.47
N ALA A 566 123.93 -39.78 70.19
CA ALA A 566 125.31 -39.69 69.71
C ALA A 566 125.74 -38.30 69.18
N ALA A 567 124.82 -37.33 69.05
CA ALA A 567 125.10 -36.04 68.40
C ALA A 567 124.76 -34.80 69.27
N ALA A 568 124.47 -34.98 70.57
CA ALA A 568 124.22 -33.89 71.52
C ALA A 568 125.51 -33.25 72.07
N ALA A 569 126.37 -32.76 71.17
CA ALA A 569 127.51 -31.91 71.49
C ALA A 569 127.78 -30.89 70.37
N ALA A 570 126.91 -29.88 70.21
CA ALA A 570 127.25 -28.50 69.83
C ALA A 570 126.02 -27.66 69.41
N THR A 571 125.99 -26.40 69.89
CA THR A 571 125.32 -25.18 69.35
C THR A 571 123.78 -25.14 69.36
N GLU A 572 123.07 -24.32 70.13
CA GLU A 572 123.14 -22.88 70.51
C GLU A 572 122.50 -21.89 69.49
N GLN A 573 121.30 -21.41 69.90
CA GLN A 573 120.57 -20.14 69.61
C GLN A 573 119.90 -19.87 68.23
N VAL A 574 118.56 -19.65 68.24
CA VAL A 574 117.83 -18.38 67.92
C VAL A 574 116.29 -18.57 68.11
N GLU A 575 115.67 -17.68 68.88
CA GLU A 575 114.23 -17.39 69.12
C GLU A 575 113.81 -16.09 68.34
N PRO A 576 112.57 -15.55 68.34
CA PRO A 576 111.21 -16.16 68.41
C PRO A 576 110.08 -15.46 67.54
N GLU A 577 108.89 -16.12 67.46
CA GLU A 577 107.48 -15.56 67.51
C GLU A 577 106.88 -14.69 66.33
N PRO A 578 105.53 -14.45 66.19
CA PRO A 578 104.32 -15.25 66.56
C PRO A 578 103.02 -15.07 65.66
N VAL A 579 101.88 -15.67 66.11
CA VAL A 579 100.41 -15.41 65.87
C VAL A 579 99.84 -15.63 64.43
N ALA A 580 98.65 -16.18 64.16
CA ALA A 580 97.40 -16.29 64.92
C ALA A 580 96.45 -17.40 64.38
N ASP A 581 95.80 -18.06 65.34
CA ASP A 581 94.51 -18.79 65.33
C ASP A 581 93.30 -17.81 65.14
N PRO A 582 92.01 -18.21 65.24
CA PRO A 582 91.24 -19.34 64.67
C PRO A 582 89.83 -18.86 64.19
N ASP A 583 88.84 -19.78 64.18
CA ASP A 583 87.37 -19.55 64.27
C ASP A 583 86.64 -19.14 62.95
N ARG A 584 85.40 -19.52 62.63
CA ARG A 584 84.40 -20.41 63.24
C ARG A 584 83.16 -20.39 62.33
N ASP A 585 82.42 -21.49 62.44
CA ASP A 585 81.09 -21.86 61.98
C ASP A 585 80.02 -20.81 61.61
N ASP A 586 79.08 -21.36 60.81
CA ASP A 586 77.62 -21.26 60.93
C ASP A 586 76.83 -20.14 60.21
N ASP A 587 76.05 -20.66 59.26
CA ASP A 587 74.60 -20.50 59.12
C ASP A 587 73.98 -19.29 58.40
N THR A 588 73.04 -19.69 57.54
CA THR A 588 71.77 -19.05 57.18
C THR A 588 71.67 -18.00 56.06
N ALA A 589 70.67 -18.29 55.23
CA ALA A 589 69.62 -17.38 54.76
C ALA A 589 69.76 -16.69 53.38
N LEU A 590 68.85 -17.15 52.51
CA LEU A 590 67.92 -16.34 51.72
C LEU A 590 68.49 -15.50 50.56
N VAL A 591 68.23 -16.04 49.37
CA VAL A 591 68.36 -15.45 48.03
C VAL A 591 67.20 -14.45 47.79
N PRO A 592 67.40 -13.36 47.03
CA PRO A 592 66.74 -12.08 47.28
C PRO A 592 65.40 -11.86 46.56
N ALA A 593 64.72 -10.82 47.04
CA ALA A 593 63.44 -10.31 46.61
C ALA A 593 63.51 -9.46 45.32
N VAL A 594 62.52 -9.69 44.44
CA VAL A 594 61.58 -8.73 43.84
C VAL A 594 62.18 -7.45 43.23
N GLU A 595 62.28 -7.42 41.90
CA GLU A 595 62.24 -6.18 41.12
C GLU A 595 60.89 -6.01 40.40
N ASP A 596 60.32 -4.85 40.71
CA ASP A 596 59.13 -4.15 40.25
C ASP A 596 58.88 -4.15 38.74
N MET A 597 57.63 -4.38 38.33
CA MET A 597 57.16 -4.19 36.95
C MET A 597 55.77 -3.49 36.95
N PRO A 598 55.67 -2.21 36.54
CA PRO A 598 54.37 -1.60 36.23
C PRO A 598 54.24 -1.29 34.73
N ALA A 599 53.36 -2.03 34.04
CA ALA A 599 52.88 -1.68 32.70
C ALA A 599 51.38 -1.39 32.74
N ARG A 600 51.02 -0.16 33.14
CA ARG A 600 49.70 0.44 32.84
C ARG A 600 49.86 1.42 31.69
N TYR A 601 49.52 0.96 30.49
CA TYR A 601 49.29 1.83 29.34
C TYR A 601 47.96 2.58 29.52
N THR A 602 48.02 3.87 29.87
CA THR A 602 46.91 4.81 29.61
C THR A 602 47.34 5.70 28.45
N TRP A 603 46.81 5.40 27.27
CA TRP A 603 46.92 6.26 26.10
C TRP A 603 45.99 7.46 26.27
N THR A 604 46.55 8.67 26.17
CA THR A 604 45.84 9.94 26.05
C THR A 604 45.79 10.41 24.59
N SER A 605 44.72 11.15 24.27
CA SER A 605 44.51 12.07 23.13
C SER A 605 44.05 11.51 21.77
N PRO A 606 43.39 12.34 20.90
CA PRO A 606 42.64 13.59 21.15
C PRO A 606 41.35 13.80 20.30
N ALA A 607 40.63 14.89 20.61
CA ALA A 607 39.93 15.83 19.70
C ALA A 607 38.67 15.43 18.88
N GLU A 608 37.69 16.34 19.00
CA GLU A 608 36.75 16.84 17.97
C GLU A 608 35.71 15.88 17.37
N THR A 609 34.44 16.09 17.72
CA THR A 609 33.39 16.39 16.71
C THR A 609 32.24 17.13 17.38
N THR A 610 32.01 18.35 16.90
CA THR A 610 30.90 19.24 17.19
C THR A 610 29.59 18.67 16.66
N ARG A 611 28.56 18.58 17.51
CA ARG A 611 27.19 18.24 17.11
C ARG A 611 26.39 19.53 16.95
N SER A 612 26.29 20.00 15.71
CA SER A 612 25.45 21.13 15.32
C SER A 612 23.97 20.83 15.57
N THR A 613 23.37 21.59 16.47
CA THR A 613 21.93 21.84 16.54
C THR A 613 21.57 22.84 15.45
N SER A 614 21.02 22.35 14.34
CA SER A 614 20.42 23.17 13.29
C SER A 614 18.95 23.41 13.63
N THR A 615 18.67 24.56 14.24
CA THR A 615 17.35 25.19 14.30
C THR A 615 17.58 26.69 14.36
N ALA A 616 17.35 27.40 13.24
CA ALA A 616 16.79 28.76 13.18
C ALA A 616 17.26 29.49 11.91
N VAL A 617 16.28 30.18 11.31
CA VAL A 617 16.37 31.24 10.29
C VAL A 617 16.54 30.76 8.83
N ASP A 618 15.42 30.73 8.11
CA ASP A 618 15.36 31.36 6.77
C ASP A 618 13.92 31.82 6.50
N ASP A 619 13.70 33.12 6.72
CA ASP A 619 12.50 33.88 6.39
C ASP A 619 12.64 34.32 4.93
N VAL A 620 12.12 33.52 3.99
CA VAL A 620 12.10 33.84 2.56
C VAL A 620 10.69 34.27 2.17
N PRO A 621 10.47 35.53 1.73
CA PRO A 621 9.15 36.02 1.35
C PRO A 621 8.64 35.36 0.07
N GLU A 622 7.38 34.91 0.10
CA GLU A 622 6.65 34.30 -1.03
C GLU A 622 6.57 35.23 -2.26
N PRO A 623 6.83 34.73 -3.48
CA PRO A 623 6.60 35.50 -4.71
C PRO A 623 5.10 35.53 -5.09
N PRO A 624 4.62 36.64 -5.70
CA PRO A 624 3.21 36.82 -6.05
C PRO A 624 2.72 35.87 -7.14
N SER A 625 1.52 35.33 -6.94
CA SER A 625 0.83 34.39 -7.82
C SER A 625 0.52 34.98 -9.20
N LEU A 626 1.01 34.32 -10.26
CA LEU A 626 0.68 34.60 -11.65
C LEU A 626 -0.72 34.06 -12.03
N PRO A 627 -1.42 34.72 -12.98
CA PRO A 627 -2.77 34.35 -13.39
C PRO A 627 -2.81 33.02 -14.15
N LYS A 628 -3.78 32.18 -13.77
CA LYS A 628 -4.04 30.86 -14.38
C LYS A 628 -4.55 31.02 -15.82
N GLU A 629 -3.67 30.75 -16.77
CA GLU A 629 -4.02 30.59 -18.18
C GLU A 629 -4.85 29.32 -18.40
N LYS A 630 -5.90 29.44 -19.21
CA LYS A 630 -6.81 28.35 -19.58
C LYS A 630 -6.05 27.31 -20.40
N ARG A 631 -5.63 26.22 -19.76
CA ARG A 631 -4.98 25.07 -20.41
C ARG A 631 -5.92 24.49 -21.48
N LYS A 632 -5.55 24.73 -22.73
CA LYS A 632 -6.00 24.02 -23.91
C LYS A 632 -5.54 22.57 -23.75
N VAL A 633 -6.46 21.68 -23.38
CA VAL A 633 -6.29 20.23 -23.56
C VAL A 633 -6.01 20.02 -25.04
N ASN A 634 -4.95 19.28 -25.40
CA ASN A 634 -4.86 18.40 -26.58
C ASN A 634 -3.42 17.93 -26.81
N GLY A 635 -3.24 16.61 -27.02
CA GLY A 635 -1.98 15.97 -27.45
C GLY A 635 -1.25 15.17 -26.37
N ARG A 636 -0.91 15.78 -25.22
CA ARG A 636 -0.01 15.16 -24.23
C ARG A 636 -0.58 13.93 -23.50
N THR A 637 -1.91 13.86 -23.34
CA THR A 637 -2.56 12.74 -22.64
C THR A 637 -2.51 11.43 -23.45
N VAL A 638 -2.54 11.52 -24.78
CA VAL A 638 -2.48 10.34 -25.66
C VAL A 638 -1.08 9.74 -25.66
N VAL A 639 -0.03 10.58 -25.70
CA VAL A 639 1.36 10.15 -25.63
C VAL A 639 1.67 9.46 -24.29
N SER A 640 1.14 9.99 -23.18
CA SER A 640 1.32 9.38 -21.84
C SER A 640 0.62 8.00 -21.73
N ALA A 641 -0.55 7.84 -22.34
CA ALA A 641 -1.26 6.58 -22.38
C ALA A 641 -0.54 5.52 -23.23
N ILE A 642 -0.03 5.91 -24.41
CA ILE A 642 0.74 5.03 -25.30
C ILE A 642 2.05 4.60 -24.62
N ALA A 643 2.78 5.54 -24.00
CA ALA A 643 4.01 5.23 -23.26
C ALA A 643 3.78 4.22 -22.13
N GLY A 644 2.60 4.25 -21.49
CA GLY A 644 2.23 3.30 -20.44
C GLY A 644 1.97 1.91 -20.96
N LEU A 645 1.25 1.80 -22.08
CA LEU A 645 1.01 0.52 -22.74
C LEU A 645 2.32 -0.10 -23.24
N VAL A 646 3.20 0.70 -23.86
CA VAL A 646 4.52 0.23 -24.31
C VAL A 646 5.36 -0.26 -23.13
N GLY A 647 5.33 0.45 -21.99
CA GLY A 647 6.01 0.01 -20.78
C GLY A 647 5.49 -1.33 -20.25
N ILE A 648 4.16 -1.52 -20.19
CA ILE A 648 3.55 -2.78 -19.72
C ILE A 648 3.89 -3.94 -20.66
N VAL A 649 3.77 -3.73 -21.97
CA VAL A 649 4.09 -4.76 -22.97
C VAL A 649 5.57 -5.14 -22.91
N GLY A 650 6.48 -4.16 -22.81
CA GLY A 650 7.92 -4.41 -22.65
C GLY A 650 8.24 -5.22 -21.40
N LEU A 651 7.56 -4.94 -20.28
CA LEU A 651 7.71 -5.71 -19.04
C LEU A 651 7.25 -7.17 -19.21
N ILE A 652 6.09 -7.40 -19.84
CA ILE A 652 5.58 -8.75 -20.09
C ILE A 652 6.56 -9.54 -20.97
N CYS A 653 7.05 -8.94 -22.06
CA CYS A 653 8.04 -9.55 -22.93
C CYS A 653 9.34 -9.89 -22.19
N SER A 654 9.82 -8.98 -21.32
CA SER A 654 11.02 -9.22 -20.49
C SER A 654 10.83 -10.43 -19.56
N VAL A 655 9.67 -10.55 -18.92
CA VAL A 655 9.36 -11.69 -18.03
C VAL A 655 9.30 -13.00 -18.81
N VAL A 656 8.63 -13.02 -19.96
CA VAL A 656 8.54 -14.23 -20.81
C VAL A 656 9.94 -14.70 -21.22
N LEU A 657 10.81 -13.78 -21.64
CA LEU A 657 12.19 -14.10 -22.02
C LEU A 657 13.05 -14.57 -20.84
N ALA A 658 12.87 -13.97 -19.66
CA ALA A 658 13.56 -14.41 -18.44
C ALA A 658 13.13 -15.83 -18.02
N VAL A 659 11.83 -16.15 -18.13
CA VAL A 659 11.32 -17.51 -17.86
C VAL A 659 11.86 -18.49 -18.91
N GLY A 660 11.88 -18.11 -20.19
CA GLY A 660 12.51 -18.90 -21.24
C GLY A 660 13.97 -19.22 -20.92
N ALA A 661 14.77 -18.20 -20.60
CA ALA A 661 16.18 -18.38 -20.23
C ALA A 661 16.35 -19.27 -18.98
N LEU A 662 15.48 -19.12 -17.98
CA LEU A 662 15.49 -19.98 -16.78
C LEU A 662 15.19 -21.45 -17.14
N LEU A 663 14.23 -21.71 -18.02
CA LEU A 663 13.90 -23.07 -18.46
C LEU A 663 15.07 -23.73 -19.19
N VAL A 664 15.80 -22.98 -20.02
CA VAL A 664 17.04 -23.47 -20.66
C VAL A 664 18.12 -23.77 -19.63
N ALA A 665 18.31 -22.88 -18.66
CA ALA A 665 19.30 -23.06 -17.60
C ALA A 665 19.01 -24.27 -16.71
N LEU A 666 17.73 -24.58 -16.49
CA LEU A 666 17.29 -25.77 -15.75
C LEU A 666 17.41 -27.07 -16.58
N GLY A 667 17.83 -26.99 -17.84
CA GLY A 667 17.94 -28.14 -18.73
C GLY A 667 16.59 -28.76 -19.06
N ALA A 668 15.52 -27.95 -19.11
CA ALA A 668 14.22 -28.44 -19.56
C ALA A 668 14.33 -28.86 -21.03
N GLU A 669 14.44 -30.17 -21.27
CA GLU A 669 14.55 -30.72 -22.62
C GLU A 669 13.24 -30.57 -23.41
N ALA A 670 13.37 -30.51 -24.74
CA ALA A 670 12.25 -30.50 -25.68
C ALA A 670 11.38 -31.74 -25.46
N GLY A 671 10.11 -31.55 -25.10
CA GLY A 671 9.19 -32.62 -24.72
C GLY A 671 8.25 -32.27 -23.57
N ASN A 672 8.56 -31.22 -22.81
CA ASN A 672 7.61 -30.65 -21.85
C ASN A 672 6.60 -29.77 -22.59
N ALA A 673 5.31 -30.07 -22.45
CA ALA A 673 4.21 -29.35 -23.11
C ALA A 673 4.16 -27.83 -22.83
N ILE A 674 4.87 -27.36 -21.81
CA ILE A 674 4.98 -25.95 -21.44
C ILE A 674 6.19 -25.26 -22.12
N TYR A 675 7.22 -26.01 -22.49
CA TYR A 675 8.45 -25.46 -23.06
C TYR A 675 8.29 -25.07 -24.54
N ASP A 676 7.57 -25.86 -25.34
CA ASP A 676 7.35 -25.60 -26.77
C ASP A 676 6.66 -24.25 -27.05
N PRO A 677 5.55 -23.87 -26.37
CA PRO A 677 4.93 -22.56 -26.60
C PRO A 677 5.81 -21.41 -26.10
N VAL A 678 6.51 -21.58 -24.98
CA VAL A 678 7.39 -20.53 -24.42
C VAL A 678 8.61 -20.31 -25.31
N SER A 679 9.25 -21.38 -25.79
CA SER A 679 10.41 -21.29 -26.69
C SER A 679 10.03 -20.67 -28.04
N SER A 680 8.86 -21.02 -28.60
CA SER A 680 8.35 -20.37 -29.82
C SER A 680 8.12 -18.86 -29.64
N MET A 681 7.54 -18.43 -28.51
CA MET A 681 7.37 -17.00 -28.21
C MET A 681 8.71 -16.30 -27.97
N CYS A 682 9.66 -16.93 -27.27
CA CYS A 682 10.98 -16.36 -27.04
C CYS A 682 11.76 -16.19 -28.36
N ASP A 683 11.66 -17.18 -29.25
CA ASP A 683 12.29 -17.15 -30.56
C ASP A 683 11.71 -16.06 -31.48
N ALA A 684 10.39 -15.85 -31.43
CA ALA A 684 9.76 -14.75 -32.15
C ALA A 684 10.21 -13.37 -31.62
N LEU A 685 10.33 -13.23 -30.29
CA LEU A 685 10.71 -11.96 -29.64
C LEU A 685 12.19 -11.59 -29.81
N VAL A 686 13.05 -12.58 -30.00
CA VAL A 686 14.52 -12.43 -30.05
C VAL A 686 15.06 -12.70 -31.45
N GLY A 687 14.21 -13.03 -32.43
CA GLY A 687 14.62 -13.36 -33.81
C GLY A 687 15.77 -12.51 -34.37
N PRO A 688 15.75 -11.16 -34.26
CA PRO A 688 16.84 -10.30 -34.74
C PRO A 688 18.18 -10.43 -34.00
N LEU A 689 18.19 -10.93 -32.77
CA LEU A 689 19.36 -11.03 -31.89
C LEU A 689 19.99 -12.42 -31.88
N LYS A 690 19.33 -13.43 -32.47
CA LYS A 690 19.84 -14.82 -32.48
C LYS A 690 21.16 -14.97 -33.24
N ASP A 691 21.37 -14.17 -34.29
CA ASP A 691 22.58 -14.27 -35.12
C ASP A 691 23.79 -13.49 -34.56
N VAL A 692 23.63 -12.79 -33.42
CA VAL A 692 24.67 -11.93 -32.84
C VAL A 692 25.69 -12.74 -32.02
N PHE A 693 25.33 -13.94 -31.57
CA PHE A 693 26.18 -14.79 -30.73
C PHE A 693 26.33 -16.17 -31.35
N ASP A 694 27.55 -16.51 -31.78
CA ASP A 694 27.91 -17.84 -32.29
C ASP A 694 28.87 -18.51 -31.30
N PHE A 695 28.44 -19.64 -30.71
CA PHE A 695 29.25 -20.43 -29.79
C PHE A 695 29.56 -21.78 -30.41
N SER A 696 30.84 -22.15 -30.49
CA SER A 696 31.23 -23.49 -30.89
C SER A 696 31.35 -24.45 -29.68
N GLY A 697 31.01 -25.73 -29.88
CA GLY A 697 31.23 -26.80 -28.91
C GLY A 697 29.98 -27.55 -28.46
N ALA A 698 30.14 -28.49 -27.53
CA ALA A 698 29.02 -29.20 -26.93
C ALA A 698 28.14 -28.20 -26.15
N ASN A 699 26.82 -28.25 -26.38
CA ASN A 699 25.81 -27.32 -25.85
C ASN A 699 25.90 -25.88 -26.41
N ALA A 700 26.48 -25.69 -27.59
CA ALA A 700 26.47 -24.44 -28.35
C ALA A 700 25.07 -23.82 -28.43
N ALA A 701 24.11 -24.55 -29.00
CA ALA A 701 22.73 -24.09 -29.17
C ALA A 701 22.04 -23.69 -27.86
N THR A 702 22.32 -24.39 -26.76
CA THR A 702 21.76 -24.07 -25.42
C THR A 702 22.35 -22.77 -24.88
N LYS A 703 23.66 -22.55 -25.06
CA LYS A 703 24.34 -21.32 -24.62
C LYS A 703 23.92 -20.12 -25.46
N GLU A 704 23.79 -20.31 -26.78
CA GLU A 704 23.27 -19.29 -27.70
C GLU A 704 21.85 -18.88 -27.34
N ALA A 705 20.94 -19.86 -27.16
CA ALA A 705 19.56 -19.58 -26.77
C ALA A 705 19.50 -18.88 -25.39
N PHE A 706 20.27 -19.34 -24.41
CA PHE A 706 20.30 -18.73 -23.09
C PHE A 706 20.77 -17.27 -23.13
N LEU A 707 21.86 -16.98 -23.86
CA LEU A 707 22.39 -15.63 -24.01
C LEU A 707 21.48 -14.73 -24.84
N ALA A 708 20.96 -15.22 -25.96
CA ALA A 708 20.04 -14.45 -26.80
C ALA A 708 18.77 -14.07 -26.02
N TRP A 709 18.16 -15.02 -25.31
CA TRP A 709 16.96 -14.76 -24.51
C TRP A 709 17.26 -13.89 -23.28
N GLY A 710 18.40 -14.09 -22.61
CA GLY A 710 18.81 -13.27 -21.46
C GLY A 710 19.11 -11.81 -21.84
N VAL A 711 19.82 -11.59 -22.95
CA VAL A 711 20.10 -10.24 -23.48
C VAL A 711 18.82 -9.59 -23.99
N GLY A 712 17.95 -10.34 -24.68
CA GLY A 712 16.63 -9.88 -25.08
C GLY A 712 15.80 -9.41 -23.87
N ALA A 713 15.74 -10.20 -22.80
CA ALA A 713 15.03 -9.84 -21.57
C ALA A 713 15.53 -8.51 -20.97
N LEU A 714 16.85 -8.29 -20.98
CA LEU A 714 17.48 -7.07 -20.50
C LEU A 714 17.10 -5.85 -21.37
N ILE A 715 17.12 -5.99 -22.70
CA ILE A 715 16.75 -4.91 -23.63
C ILE A 715 15.29 -4.49 -23.42
N TYR A 716 14.36 -5.45 -23.37
CA TYR A 716 12.95 -5.16 -23.13
C TYR A 716 12.70 -4.54 -21.74
N LEU A 717 13.48 -4.93 -20.73
CA LEU A 717 13.44 -4.31 -19.41
C LEU A 717 13.87 -2.84 -19.46
N VAL A 718 14.95 -2.53 -20.18
CA VAL A 718 15.44 -1.15 -20.34
C VAL A 718 14.42 -0.29 -21.08
N ILE A 719 13.81 -0.80 -22.17
CA ILE A 719 12.75 -0.10 -22.90
C ILE A 719 11.56 0.18 -21.96
N SER A 720 11.15 -0.80 -21.16
CA SER A 720 10.09 -0.63 -20.17
C SER A 720 10.46 0.43 -19.11
N LEU A 721 11.70 0.44 -18.64
CA LEU A 721 12.15 1.38 -17.62
C LEU A 721 12.22 2.82 -18.16
N VAL A 722 12.72 3.00 -19.39
CA VAL A 722 12.75 4.30 -20.08
C VAL A 722 11.34 4.79 -20.35
N GLY A 723 10.42 3.91 -20.79
CA GLY A 723 9.01 4.24 -20.95
C GLY A 723 8.40 4.76 -19.65
N GLN A 724 8.66 4.08 -18.52
CA GLN A 724 8.19 4.53 -17.20
C GLN A 724 8.87 5.82 -16.72
N ALA A 725 10.16 6.01 -17.02
CA ALA A 725 10.90 7.22 -16.66
C ALA A 725 10.33 8.45 -17.40
N LEU A 726 10.02 8.30 -18.70
CA LEU A 726 9.38 9.34 -19.51
C LEU A 726 7.96 9.66 -19.02
N GLN A 727 7.22 8.65 -18.54
CA GLN A 727 5.93 8.90 -17.90
C GLN A 727 6.07 9.72 -16.62
N ARG A 728 7.04 9.38 -15.76
CA ARG A 728 7.27 10.12 -14.51
C ARG A 728 7.74 11.54 -14.76
N SER A 729 8.61 11.78 -15.74
CA SER A 729 9.02 13.13 -16.10
C SER A 729 7.86 13.95 -16.66
N SER A 730 6.97 13.34 -17.45
CA SER A 730 5.77 14.02 -17.96
C SER A 730 4.73 14.35 -16.89
N ALA A 731 4.77 13.68 -15.73
CA ALA A 731 3.85 13.91 -14.62
C ALA A 731 4.32 15.00 -13.65
N GLN A 732 5.60 15.39 -13.72
CA GLN A 732 6.19 16.45 -12.89
C GLN A 732 6.10 17.84 -13.53
N GLU A 733 5.73 17.93 -14.82
CA GLU A 733 5.41 19.17 -15.57
C GLU A 733 3.88 19.41 -15.67
#